data_AF-A0A1V5ASU8-F1
#
_entry.id   AF-A0A1V5ASU8-F1
#
_cell.length_a   1.000
_cell.length_b   1.000
_cell.length_c   1.000
_cell.angle_alpha   90.00
_cell.angle_beta   90.00
_cell.angle_gamma   90.00
#
_symmetry.space_group_name_H-M   'P 1'
#
loop_
_entity.id
_entity.type
_entity.pdbx_description
1 polymer ?
#
loop_
_entity_poly.entity_id
_entity_poly.type
_entity_poly.pdbx_seq_one_letter_code
_entity_poly.pdbx_strand_id
1 'polypeptide(L)'
;MMSQSHKHLFCMTMLLFLLSFSLPACAALSLSGTAFQDANGDGFYSPDEQTVANVHIELSQEGNAITSATTNESGQYSFDKLSSGRYELTVQPISGESLTAPGSGRYEVTLSDMSASGLDWGFFLPGNASASLAPRTYPIMHPTQEEASLWAGQYNASARAYLSPDIEGKMASAPVTAFNLLDRLKYSSKERNQGTCGNCWAWAGTGVMELDYARQKGISDRLSVQYLVSNYNGGCGDSGACCGGWLSDLAGFYQDKKMMVPWSNSNALYRDGKGDCGPCTSIPASFISAQPHYDLSAISVNTIPTNNIPKEQAISNIKNVLLQGKGIWFGYFLPDKSAWDDFFAFWGSAQESAVWQPDGASGRTFDYNNGGGHAVLCVGYDESDPNNRYWIMLNSWGETAGRPSGLFRMSMDMNYDCSYTDLGYAFYWMTLDMSYPEKENLAPQTPTPPQGPAQGTASNSLSYTAVASDPESDPVRFSFDWGDGTTTETETTSSGQAEASHAWKEAGSYQITVRAIDDKGASSEPSQALAVAIAGANQQPEKPEKPQGSRSGTSEKSYNYAASAIDPDGDDLQIIFDWGDGSTSQSELLGSGTVVQMPHTWSQAGTYHIRVMARDKNGAESPWSDGKAVKIYAATARTKIRTAAGPETKKAGQGQDKGVCPCSKKS
;
A
#
# COMPACT_ATOMS: atom_id res chain seq x y z
N MET A 1 21.15 39.09 -48.47
CA MET A 1 21.37 40.47 -47.96
C MET A 1 20.49 40.59 -46.71
N MET A 2 21.03 40.77 -45.50
CA MET A 2 21.37 42.08 -44.89
C MET A 2 20.21 43.08 -45.03
N SER A 3 19.69 43.74 -43.99
CA SER A 3 20.16 43.94 -42.60
C SER A 3 19.00 44.42 -41.69
N GLN A 4 19.17 44.34 -40.36
CA GLN A 4 18.72 45.27 -39.27
C GLN A 4 17.42 46.11 -39.37
N SER A 5 16.80 46.62 -38.28
CA SER A 5 16.71 46.25 -36.86
C SER A 5 15.77 47.24 -36.13
N HIS A 6 14.97 46.74 -35.18
CA HIS A 6 14.52 47.42 -33.94
C HIS A 6 13.54 48.63 -33.98
N LYS A 7 12.43 48.45 -33.22
CA LYS A 7 11.80 49.37 -32.22
C LYS A 7 11.43 50.80 -32.69
N HIS A 8 10.21 51.33 -32.49
CA HIS A 8 9.43 51.34 -31.24
C HIS A 8 7.94 51.68 -31.47
N LEU A 9 7.09 51.20 -30.57
CA LEU A 9 5.94 51.89 -29.97
C LEU A 9 4.90 52.58 -30.90
N PHE A 10 3.73 51.96 -31.07
CA PHE A 10 2.48 52.69 -31.25
C PHE A 10 1.33 52.01 -30.52
N CYS A 11 0.57 52.78 -29.74
CA CYS A 11 -0.66 52.36 -29.08
C CYS A 11 -1.81 53.17 -29.67
N MET A 12 -2.79 52.51 -30.30
CA MET A 12 -4.22 52.72 -30.04
C MET A 12 -5.10 51.84 -30.92
N THR A 13 -6.25 51.46 -30.32
CA THR A 13 -7.52 51.10 -30.97
C THR A 13 -7.52 49.97 -32.00
N MET A 14 -7.88 48.77 -31.54
CA MET A 14 -8.85 47.95 -32.26
C MET A 14 -9.91 47.43 -31.28
N LEU A 15 -11.17 47.62 -31.64
CA LEU A 15 -12.34 47.31 -30.82
C LEU A 15 -12.52 45.79 -30.71
N LEU A 16 -12.56 45.24 -29.50
CA LEU A 16 -12.96 43.85 -29.25
C LEU A 16 -14.13 43.82 -28.28
N PHE A 17 -15.21 43.16 -28.71
CA PHE A 17 -16.39 42.87 -27.90
C PHE A 17 -15.99 41.87 -26.81
N LEU A 18 -15.56 42.38 -25.65
CA LEU A 18 -15.48 41.59 -24.44
C LEU A 18 -16.87 41.56 -23.80
N LEU A 19 -17.56 40.44 -23.95
CA LEU A 19 -18.64 40.05 -23.05
C LEU A 19 -18.09 40.10 -21.63
N SER A 20 -18.59 41.04 -20.84
CA SER A 20 -18.31 41.13 -19.41
C SER A 20 -19.00 39.98 -18.69
N PHE A 21 -18.39 38.79 -18.74
CA PHE A 21 -18.57 37.81 -17.68
C PHE A 21 -18.04 38.46 -16.40
N SER A 22 -18.94 39.04 -15.61
CA SER A 22 -18.70 39.19 -14.19
C SER A 22 -18.47 37.78 -13.65
N LEU A 23 -17.23 37.46 -13.29
CA LEU A 23 -16.98 36.40 -12.32
C LEU A 23 -17.94 36.69 -11.14
N PRO A 24 -18.72 35.70 -10.67
CA PRO A 24 -19.58 35.92 -9.52
C PRO A 24 -18.69 36.42 -8.38
N ALA A 25 -19.10 37.52 -7.74
CA ALA A 25 -18.35 38.05 -6.62
C ALA A 25 -18.19 36.93 -5.59
N CYS A 26 -16.94 36.56 -5.29
CA CYS A 26 -16.65 35.52 -4.32
C CYS A 26 -17.35 35.89 -3.02
N ALA A 27 -18.24 35.02 -2.53
CA ALA A 27 -19.09 35.35 -1.40
C ALA A 27 -18.20 35.67 -0.20
N ALA A 28 -18.37 36.87 0.35
CA ALA A 28 -17.67 37.31 1.54
C ALA A 28 -18.09 36.43 2.71
N LEU A 29 -17.21 35.52 3.14
CA LEU A 29 -17.49 34.59 4.23
C LEU A 29 -17.28 35.29 5.58
N SER A 30 -17.78 34.70 6.65
CA SER A 30 -17.67 35.23 7.99
C SER A 30 -17.54 34.17 9.09
N LEU A 31 -17.09 34.57 10.27
CA LEU A 31 -17.01 33.76 11.49
C LEU A 31 -17.75 34.52 12.61
N SER A 32 -18.70 33.90 13.30
CA SER A 32 -19.46 34.57 14.37
C SER A 32 -19.82 33.65 15.54
N GLY A 33 -20.12 34.27 16.68
CA GLY A 33 -20.52 33.57 17.90
C GLY A 33 -20.90 34.55 19.01
N THR A 34 -21.14 34.00 20.19
CA THR A 34 -21.63 34.69 21.38
C THR A 34 -20.75 34.35 22.58
N ALA A 35 -20.22 35.34 23.29
CA ALA A 35 -19.64 35.12 24.61
C ALA A 35 -20.73 35.16 25.69
N PHE A 36 -20.66 34.26 26.67
CA PHE A 36 -21.66 34.10 27.71
C PHE A 36 -21.03 33.64 29.04
N GLN A 37 -21.69 33.99 30.13
CA GLN A 37 -21.42 33.47 31.45
C GLN A 37 -22.12 32.12 31.53
N ASP A 38 -21.34 31.07 31.31
CA ASP A 38 -21.75 29.70 31.58
C ASP A 38 -21.98 29.59 33.10
N ALA A 39 -23.25 29.49 33.49
CA ALA A 39 -23.64 29.58 34.89
C ALA A 39 -23.97 28.21 35.50
N ASN A 40 -24.10 27.15 34.69
CA ASN A 40 -24.27 25.77 35.15
C ASN A 40 -23.02 24.89 34.93
N GLY A 41 -22.04 25.37 34.16
CA GLY A 41 -20.78 24.71 33.81
C GLY A 41 -20.86 23.73 32.63
N ASP A 42 -21.92 23.78 31.81
CA ASP A 42 -22.20 22.78 30.77
C ASP A 42 -21.56 23.05 29.39
N GLY A 43 -20.97 24.24 29.21
CA GLY A 43 -20.29 24.65 27.98
C GLY A 43 -21.20 24.98 26.80
N PHE A 44 -22.50 25.26 27.00
CA PHE A 44 -23.45 25.53 25.93
C PHE A 44 -24.35 26.76 26.21
N TYR A 45 -24.26 27.78 25.35
CA TYR A 45 -25.05 29.00 25.49
C TYR A 45 -26.56 28.74 25.41
N SER A 46 -27.22 28.92 26.56
CA SER A 46 -28.69 28.89 26.68
C SER A 46 -29.27 30.30 26.75
N PRO A 47 -30.49 30.57 26.21
CA PRO A 47 -31.08 31.92 26.23
C PRO A 47 -31.33 32.52 27.63
N ASP A 48 -31.35 31.68 28.66
CA ASP A 48 -31.49 32.07 30.06
C ASP A 48 -30.15 32.48 30.73
N GLU A 49 -29.03 32.33 30.01
CA GLU A 49 -27.69 32.72 30.49
C GLU A 49 -27.32 34.14 30.11
N GLN A 50 -26.46 34.76 30.92
CA GLN A 50 -26.04 36.14 30.69
C GLN A 50 -24.98 36.20 29.60
N THR A 51 -25.14 37.10 28.64
CA THR A 51 -24.13 37.36 27.60
C THR A 51 -23.00 38.26 28.12
N VAL A 52 -21.78 38.08 27.61
CA VAL A 52 -20.57 38.76 28.09
C VAL A 52 -20.01 39.70 27.02
N ALA A 53 -20.15 40.99 27.27
CA ALA A 53 -19.63 42.05 26.40
C ALA A 53 -18.13 42.31 26.61
N ASN A 54 -17.48 42.93 25.62
CA ASN A 54 -16.07 43.35 25.65
C ASN A 54 -15.02 42.21 25.70
N VAL A 55 -15.38 41.00 25.28
CA VAL A 55 -14.45 39.86 25.14
C VAL A 55 -13.64 40.02 23.85
N HIS A 56 -12.31 40.06 23.95
CA HIS A 56 -11.40 40.18 22.81
C HIS A 56 -11.07 38.81 22.22
N ILE A 57 -11.35 38.63 20.93
CA ILE A 57 -11.20 37.36 20.20
C ILE A 57 -10.23 37.60 19.04
N GLU A 58 -9.20 36.78 18.94
CA GLU A 58 -8.20 36.86 17.88
C GLU A 58 -8.50 35.86 16.77
N LEU A 59 -8.30 36.26 15.51
CA LEU A 59 -8.42 35.41 14.32
C LEU A 59 -7.06 35.30 13.65
N SER A 60 -6.63 34.07 13.37
CA SER A 60 -5.40 33.75 12.67
C SER A 60 -5.63 32.76 11.51
N GLN A 61 -4.69 32.72 10.57
CA GLN A 61 -4.66 31.78 9.45
C GLN A 61 -3.22 31.32 9.24
N GLU A 62 -3.01 30.00 9.12
CA GLU A 62 -1.67 29.39 8.96
C GLU A 62 -0.66 29.86 10.03
N GLY A 63 -1.13 30.05 11.27
CA GLY A 63 -0.32 30.51 12.41
C GLY A 63 -0.03 32.03 12.43
N ASN A 64 -0.53 32.81 11.49
CA ASN A 64 -0.37 34.26 11.43
C ASN A 64 -1.66 34.96 11.85
N ALA A 65 -1.61 35.87 12.83
CA ALA A 65 -2.75 36.69 13.23
C ALA A 65 -3.19 37.60 12.06
N ILE A 66 -4.48 37.57 11.73
CA ILE A 66 -5.10 38.37 10.67
C ILE A 66 -5.72 39.65 11.25
N THR A 67 -6.55 39.49 12.29
CA THR A 67 -7.38 40.56 12.87
C THR A 67 -7.93 40.10 14.23
N SER A 68 -8.53 41.01 15.00
CA SER A 68 -9.34 40.67 16.18
C SER A 68 -10.74 41.27 16.08
N ALA A 69 -11.64 40.76 16.91
CA ALA A 69 -12.99 41.27 17.13
C ALA A 69 -13.23 41.43 18.64
N THR A 70 -14.29 42.16 19.00
CA THR A 70 -14.68 42.33 20.41
C THR A 70 -16.19 42.19 20.53
N THR A 71 -16.66 41.45 21.53
CA THR A 71 -18.09 41.18 21.69
C THR A 71 -18.88 42.44 22.06
N ASN A 72 -20.06 42.60 21.44
CA ASN A 72 -20.95 43.73 21.68
C ASN A 72 -21.72 43.59 23.02
N GLU A 73 -22.61 44.54 23.32
CA GLU A 73 -23.45 44.54 24.54
C GLU A 73 -24.35 43.30 24.70
N SER A 74 -24.59 42.55 23.62
CA SER A 74 -25.33 41.27 23.61
C SER A 74 -24.40 40.05 23.50
N GLY A 75 -23.10 40.22 23.79
CA GLY A 75 -22.08 39.18 23.73
C GLY A 75 -21.68 38.72 22.33
N GLN A 76 -22.25 39.28 21.26
CA GLN A 76 -22.03 38.78 19.89
C GLN A 76 -20.78 39.38 19.24
N TYR A 77 -20.11 38.58 18.40
CA TYR A 77 -19.01 39.02 17.54
C TYR A 77 -19.15 38.50 16.10
N SER A 78 -18.53 39.20 15.15
CA SER A 78 -18.31 38.71 13.79
C SER A 78 -16.93 39.10 13.25
N PHE A 79 -16.41 38.25 12.36
CA PHE A 79 -15.33 38.54 11.43
C PHE A 79 -15.90 38.40 10.03
N ASP A 80 -15.97 39.47 9.25
CA ASP A 80 -16.62 39.49 7.94
C ASP A 80 -15.62 39.67 6.79
N LYS A 81 -16.01 39.26 5.56
CA LYS A 81 -15.21 39.38 4.33
C LYS A 81 -13.97 38.49 4.32
N LEU A 82 -14.08 37.32 4.92
CA LEU A 82 -13.08 36.27 4.88
C LEU A 82 -13.14 35.53 3.54
N SER A 83 -11.98 35.07 3.06
CA SER A 83 -11.89 34.13 1.94
C SER A 83 -12.07 32.70 2.42
N SER A 84 -12.18 31.74 1.50
CA SER A 84 -11.94 30.34 1.85
C SER A 84 -10.53 30.15 2.41
N GLY A 85 -10.39 29.27 3.39
CA GLY A 85 -9.14 29.05 4.14
C GLY A 85 -9.36 28.36 5.49
N ARG A 86 -8.26 27.89 6.09
CA ARG A 86 -8.24 27.36 7.46
C ARG A 86 -7.91 28.48 8.44
N TYR A 87 -8.82 28.75 9.35
CA TYR A 87 -8.73 29.78 10.37
C TYR A 87 -8.62 29.16 11.76
N GLU A 88 -7.97 29.87 12.68
CA GLU A 88 -7.99 29.57 14.11
C GLU A 88 -8.45 30.82 14.87
N LEU A 89 -9.47 30.66 15.72
CA LEU A 89 -9.93 31.69 16.64
C LEU A 89 -9.44 31.36 18.05
N THR A 90 -8.95 32.34 18.79
CA THR A 90 -8.56 32.19 20.20
C THR A 90 -9.18 33.28 21.06
N VAL A 91 -9.37 32.98 22.35
CA VAL A 91 -9.81 33.94 23.38
C VAL A 91 -8.91 33.82 24.60
N GLN A 92 -8.68 34.94 25.28
CA GLN A 92 -8.01 34.92 26.59
C GLN A 92 -9.06 34.72 27.69
N PRO A 93 -8.83 33.84 28.68
CA PRO A 93 -9.73 33.69 29.82
C PRO A 93 -9.90 35.01 30.60
N ILE A 94 -11.12 35.27 31.06
CA ILE A 94 -11.39 36.39 31.98
C ILE A 94 -10.76 36.06 33.34
N SER A 95 -10.23 37.08 34.02
CA SER A 95 -9.43 36.90 35.24
C SER A 95 -10.22 36.24 36.38
N GLY A 96 -9.93 34.97 36.65
CA GLY A 96 -10.58 34.16 37.68
C GLY A 96 -11.58 33.14 37.14
N GLU A 97 -11.89 33.18 35.85
CA GLU A 97 -12.86 32.31 35.19
C GLU A 97 -12.15 31.22 34.38
N SER A 98 -12.78 30.05 34.25
CA SER A 98 -12.37 29.00 33.32
C SER A 98 -13.19 29.04 32.05
N LEU A 99 -12.58 28.77 30.89
CA LEU A 99 -13.32 28.57 29.65
C LEU A 99 -14.00 27.20 29.65
N THR A 100 -15.23 27.15 29.16
CA THR A 100 -16.05 25.93 29.04
C THR A 100 -16.51 25.68 27.60
N ALA A 101 -16.84 26.74 26.85
CA ALA A 101 -17.09 26.67 25.41
C ALA A 101 -15.96 27.39 24.64
N PRO A 102 -15.13 26.66 23.88
CA PRO A 102 -14.59 25.36 24.29
C PRO A 102 -13.67 25.50 25.51
N GLY A 103 -13.55 24.43 26.30
CA GLY A 103 -12.53 24.33 27.33
C GLY A 103 -11.08 24.44 26.81
N SER A 104 -10.86 24.23 25.51
CA SER A 104 -9.56 24.39 24.85
C SER A 104 -9.11 25.83 24.63
N GLY A 105 -10.01 26.81 24.75
CA GLY A 105 -9.76 28.21 24.42
C GLY A 105 -9.50 28.53 22.95
N ARG A 106 -9.68 27.57 22.03
CA ARG A 106 -9.54 27.80 20.58
C ARG A 106 -10.55 27.05 19.70
N TYR A 107 -10.92 27.66 18.59
CA TYR A 107 -11.63 27.02 17.47
C TYR A 107 -10.68 26.90 16.28
N GLU A 108 -10.63 25.74 15.63
CA GLU A 108 -10.10 25.62 14.28
C GLU A 108 -11.28 25.47 13.32
N VAL A 109 -11.36 26.30 12.27
CA VAL A 109 -12.50 26.36 11.34
C VAL A 109 -11.98 26.42 9.92
N THR A 110 -12.45 25.54 9.04
CA THR A 110 -12.18 25.65 7.59
C THR A 110 -13.38 26.25 6.89
N LEU A 111 -13.22 27.46 6.37
CA LEU A 111 -14.20 28.09 5.49
C LEU A 111 -13.91 27.63 4.05
N SER A 112 -14.89 27.04 3.38
CA SER A 112 -14.77 26.63 1.97
C SER A 112 -15.70 27.46 1.07
N ASP A 113 -16.99 27.50 1.39
CA ASP A 113 -18.01 28.18 0.59
C ASP A 113 -19.10 28.91 1.40
N MET A 114 -19.06 28.83 2.73
CA MET A 114 -20.01 29.51 3.62
C MET A 114 -19.33 29.93 4.93
N SER A 115 -19.85 30.98 5.55
CA SER A 115 -19.56 31.40 6.92
C SER A 115 -19.76 30.28 7.96
N ALA A 116 -19.11 30.40 9.12
CA ALA A 116 -19.44 29.62 10.32
C ALA A 116 -19.98 30.52 11.43
N SER A 117 -20.93 30.02 12.21
CA SER A 117 -21.58 30.72 13.32
C SER A 117 -21.78 29.78 14.51
N GLY A 118 -22.07 30.32 15.70
CA GLY A 118 -22.16 29.52 16.93
C GLY A 118 -20.78 29.13 17.48
N LEU A 119 -19.77 29.94 17.16
CA LEU A 119 -18.42 29.83 17.70
C LEU A 119 -18.39 30.48 19.10
N ASP A 120 -19.24 29.98 19.99
CA ASP A 120 -19.59 30.62 21.26
C ASP A 120 -18.49 30.46 22.34
N TRP A 121 -18.34 31.46 23.21
CA TRP A 121 -17.30 31.52 24.25
C TRP A 121 -17.89 31.50 25.66
N GLY A 122 -17.82 30.35 26.31
CA GLY A 122 -18.40 30.13 27.64
C GLY A 122 -17.37 30.39 28.73
N PHE A 123 -17.71 31.25 29.70
CA PHE A 123 -16.89 31.58 30.85
C PHE A 123 -17.58 31.12 32.13
N PHE A 124 -16.90 30.33 32.95
CA PHE A 124 -17.43 29.74 34.19
C PHE A 124 -16.67 30.22 35.43
N LEU A 125 -17.43 30.72 36.40
CA LEU A 125 -16.97 31.06 37.74
C LEU A 125 -17.63 30.12 38.77
N PRO A 126 -16.88 29.23 39.45
CA PRO A 126 -17.43 28.35 40.48
C PRO A 126 -18.20 29.08 41.60
N GLY A 127 -17.83 30.33 41.90
CA GLY A 127 -18.50 31.16 42.90
C GLY A 127 -19.86 31.74 42.47
N ASN A 128 -20.17 31.72 41.17
CA ASN A 128 -21.42 32.21 40.58
C ASN A 128 -22.31 31.08 40.04
N ALA A 129 -21.92 29.81 40.24
CA ALA A 129 -22.63 28.66 39.70
C ALA A 129 -24.09 28.60 40.21
N SER A 130 -25.05 28.61 39.28
CA SER A 130 -26.48 28.60 39.59
C SER A 130 -27.10 27.23 39.34
N ALA A 131 -27.50 26.57 40.42
CA ALA A 131 -28.26 25.32 40.37
C ALA A 131 -29.74 25.51 39.96
N SER A 132 -30.17 26.73 39.58
CA SER A 132 -31.55 27.00 39.14
C SER A 132 -31.76 26.93 37.63
N LEU A 133 -30.67 26.89 36.84
CA LEU A 133 -30.76 26.62 35.41
C LEU A 133 -30.99 25.13 35.20
N ALA A 134 -31.83 24.78 34.21
CA ALA A 134 -32.11 23.40 33.90
C ALA A 134 -30.80 22.67 33.49
N PRO A 135 -30.59 21.40 33.89
CA PRO A 135 -29.50 20.61 33.37
C PRO A 135 -29.62 20.49 31.85
N ARG A 136 -28.50 20.52 31.13
CA ARG A 136 -28.45 20.30 29.68
C ARG A 136 -29.29 19.09 29.26
N THR A 137 -30.37 19.34 28.53
CA THR A 137 -31.19 18.27 27.94
C THR A 137 -30.44 17.71 26.74
N TYR A 138 -29.96 16.48 26.85
CA TYR A 138 -29.32 15.79 25.72
C TYR A 138 -30.38 15.12 24.85
N PRO A 139 -30.29 15.25 23.51
CA PRO A 139 -31.28 14.67 22.62
C PRO A 139 -31.16 13.14 22.59
N ILE A 140 -32.31 12.51 22.75
CA ILE A 140 -32.53 11.07 22.65
C ILE A 140 -33.65 10.82 21.63
N MET A 141 -33.71 9.60 21.11
CA MET A 141 -34.78 9.15 20.23
C MET A 141 -36.00 8.76 21.07
N HIS A 142 -37.17 9.26 20.70
CA HIS A 142 -38.44 8.94 21.35
C HIS A 142 -39.36 8.17 20.37
N PRO A 143 -39.04 6.90 20.04
CA PRO A 143 -39.86 6.14 19.11
C PRO A 143 -41.25 5.86 19.69
N THR A 144 -42.25 5.74 18.81
CA THR A 144 -43.53 5.16 19.21
C THR A 144 -43.40 3.66 19.51
N GLN A 145 -44.45 3.06 20.08
CA GLN A 145 -44.48 1.61 20.32
C GLN A 145 -44.39 0.81 19.01
N GLU A 146 -44.98 1.31 17.92
CA GLU A 146 -44.87 0.71 16.59
C GLU A 146 -43.44 0.79 16.05
N GLU A 147 -42.77 1.92 16.19
CA GLU A 147 -41.38 2.12 15.73
C GLU A 147 -40.38 1.27 16.52
N ALA A 148 -40.50 1.24 17.85
CA ALA A 148 -39.67 0.36 18.69
C ALA A 148 -39.88 -1.13 18.34
N SER A 149 -41.14 -1.53 18.09
CA SER A 149 -41.46 -2.89 17.64
C SER A 149 -40.88 -3.20 16.26
N LEU A 150 -40.88 -2.23 15.35
CA LEU A 150 -40.28 -2.35 14.02
C LEU A 150 -38.76 -2.51 14.12
N TRP A 151 -38.07 -1.68 14.91
CA TRP A 151 -36.62 -1.75 15.11
C TRP A 151 -36.17 -3.06 15.76
N ALA A 152 -36.90 -3.53 16.77
CA ALA A 152 -36.68 -4.85 17.37
C ALA A 152 -36.92 -5.99 16.35
N GLY A 153 -37.92 -5.86 15.49
CA GLY A 153 -38.16 -6.77 14.36
C GLY A 153 -37.01 -6.78 13.35
N GLN A 154 -36.53 -5.61 12.94
CA GLN A 154 -35.40 -5.43 12.02
C GLN A 154 -34.10 -6.02 12.60
N TYR A 155 -33.82 -5.81 13.89
CA TYR A 155 -32.69 -6.44 14.57
C TYR A 155 -32.79 -7.98 14.54
N ASN A 156 -33.94 -8.54 14.90
CA ASN A 156 -34.13 -9.99 14.92
C ASN A 156 -34.12 -10.64 13.52
N ALA A 157 -34.51 -9.90 12.48
CA ALA A 157 -34.52 -10.36 11.09
C ALA A 157 -33.18 -10.17 10.35
N SER A 158 -32.30 -9.30 10.86
CA SER A 158 -31.00 -9.02 10.27
C SER A 158 -30.05 -10.21 10.36
N ALA A 159 -29.19 -10.37 9.36
CA ALA A 159 -28.14 -11.39 9.36
C ALA A 159 -27.23 -11.26 10.60
N ARG A 160 -26.59 -12.36 11.00
CA ARG A 160 -25.62 -12.34 12.11
C ARG A 160 -24.25 -11.95 11.58
N ALA A 161 -23.57 -11.07 12.31
CA ALA A 161 -22.21 -10.66 12.00
C ALA A 161 -21.27 -11.88 11.93
N TYR A 162 -20.41 -11.90 10.92
CA TYR A 162 -19.39 -12.93 10.81
C TYR A 162 -18.45 -12.89 12.01
N LEU A 163 -18.29 -14.03 12.68
CA LEU A 163 -17.33 -14.22 13.77
C LEU A 163 -16.16 -15.04 13.22
N SER A 164 -14.96 -14.47 13.22
CA SER A 164 -13.77 -15.09 12.64
C SER A 164 -13.23 -16.18 13.57
N PRO A 165 -13.14 -17.46 13.13
CA PRO A 165 -12.54 -18.54 13.92
C PRO A 165 -11.05 -18.31 14.22
N ASP A 166 -10.33 -17.63 13.32
CA ASP A 166 -8.91 -17.30 13.53
C ASP A 166 -8.72 -16.29 14.66
N ILE A 167 -9.63 -15.31 14.78
CA ILE A 167 -9.62 -14.34 15.88
C ILE A 167 -10.02 -15.01 17.19
N GLU A 168 -11.01 -15.90 17.17
CA GLU A 168 -11.40 -16.70 18.33
C GLU A 168 -10.24 -17.57 18.84
N GLY A 169 -9.55 -18.29 17.94
CA GLY A 169 -8.36 -19.07 18.27
C GLY A 169 -7.19 -18.24 18.78
N LYS A 170 -6.99 -17.01 18.24
CA LYS A 170 -6.00 -16.06 18.75
C LYS A 170 -6.37 -15.55 20.15
N MET A 171 -7.62 -15.15 20.39
CA MET A 171 -8.09 -14.71 21.70
C MET A 171 -7.96 -15.81 22.78
N ALA A 172 -8.20 -17.07 22.40
CA ALA A 172 -8.06 -18.22 23.30
C ALA A 172 -6.60 -18.58 23.63
N SER A 173 -5.65 -18.28 22.75
CA SER A 173 -4.23 -18.62 22.93
C SER A 173 -3.37 -17.47 23.45
N ALA A 174 -3.71 -16.22 23.11
CA ALA A 174 -3.07 -15.00 23.56
C ALA A 174 -4.12 -13.88 23.67
N PRO A 175 -4.74 -13.69 24.85
CA PRO A 175 -5.78 -12.69 25.04
C PRO A 175 -5.28 -11.27 24.73
N VAL A 176 -5.90 -10.62 23.76
CA VAL A 176 -5.79 -9.17 23.57
C VAL A 176 -6.64 -8.52 24.67
N THR A 177 -5.97 -7.85 25.62
CA THR A 177 -6.60 -7.24 26.80
C THR A 177 -7.03 -5.79 26.58
N ALA A 178 -6.48 -5.10 25.59
CA ALA A 178 -6.93 -3.77 25.20
C ALA A 178 -6.81 -3.59 23.67
N PHE A 179 -7.81 -2.94 23.07
CA PHE A 179 -7.88 -2.67 21.64
C PHE A 179 -8.74 -1.44 21.38
N ASN A 180 -8.34 -0.58 20.44
CA ASN A 180 -9.16 0.55 20.01
C ASN A 180 -8.94 0.86 18.53
N LEU A 181 -9.93 1.52 17.93
CA LEU A 181 -9.97 1.94 16.52
C LEU A 181 -9.89 3.47 16.36
N LEU A 182 -9.56 4.21 17.42
CA LEU A 182 -9.56 5.68 17.40
C LEU A 182 -8.44 6.25 16.53
N ASP A 183 -7.35 5.49 16.33
CA ASP A 183 -6.27 5.80 15.39
C ASP A 183 -6.74 5.85 13.92
N ARG A 184 -7.84 5.17 13.60
CA ARG A 184 -8.44 5.07 12.25
C ARG A 184 -9.61 6.01 12.03
N LEU A 185 -10.00 6.80 13.04
CA LEU A 185 -11.18 7.65 13.00
C LEU A 185 -10.80 9.12 13.15
N LYS A 186 -10.87 9.91 12.08
CA LYS A 186 -10.66 11.36 12.16
C LYS A 186 -11.93 12.05 12.67
N TYR A 187 -11.93 12.49 13.92
CA TYR A 187 -13.01 13.29 14.48
C TYR A 187 -12.47 14.39 15.41
N SER A 188 -13.30 15.40 15.64
CA SER A 188 -13.19 16.33 16.76
C SER A 188 -14.38 16.04 17.68
N SER A 189 -14.14 15.85 18.98
CA SER A 189 -15.19 15.61 19.99
C SER A 189 -16.23 16.72 19.95
N LYS A 190 -15.77 17.97 19.99
CA LYS A 190 -16.57 19.20 19.87
C LYS A 190 -17.42 19.28 18.59
N GLU A 191 -16.85 18.93 17.43
CA GLU A 191 -17.61 18.91 16.17
C GLU A 191 -18.51 17.68 16.02
N ARG A 192 -18.30 16.63 16.82
CA ARG A 192 -19.15 15.45 16.90
C ARG A 192 -20.27 15.70 17.92
N ASN A 193 -21.05 16.73 17.64
CA ASN A 193 -22.15 17.19 18.48
C ASN A 193 -23.43 17.33 17.64
N GLN A 194 -24.41 16.49 17.93
CA GLN A 194 -25.75 16.51 17.32
C GLN A 194 -26.65 17.65 17.83
N GLY A 195 -26.23 18.36 18.89
CA GLY A 195 -26.96 19.49 19.44
C GLY A 195 -28.30 19.07 20.06
N THR A 196 -29.45 19.47 19.47
CA THR A 196 -30.80 19.05 19.90
C THR A 196 -31.49 18.06 18.94
N CYS A 197 -30.88 17.75 17.80
CA CYS A 197 -31.42 16.84 16.80
C CYS A 197 -31.26 15.37 17.24
N GLY A 198 -32.32 14.56 17.13
CA GLY A 198 -32.33 13.12 17.48
C GLY A 198 -31.62 12.19 16.48
N ASN A 199 -30.58 12.66 15.77
CA ASN A 199 -29.90 11.91 14.70
C ASN A 199 -28.70 11.08 15.16
N CYS A 200 -28.61 10.70 16.44
CA CYS A 200 -27.52 9.88 16.99
C CYS A 200 -27.29 8.58 16.21
N TRP A 201 -28.36 7.97 15.69
CA TRP A 201 -28.31 6.78 14.84
C TRP A 201 -27.45 6.99 13.59
N ALA A 202 -27.53 8.17 12.98
CA ALA A 202 -26.74 8.57 11.84
C ALA A 202 -25.28 8.82 12.23
N TRP A 203 -25.02 9.51 13.35
CA TRP A 203 -23.66 9.75 13.86
C TRP A 203 -22.90 8.49 14.23
N ALA A 204 -23.57 7.52 14.86
CA ALA A 204 -22.99 6.23 15.16
C ALA A 204 -22.80 5.41 13.88
N GLY A 205 -23.77 5.40 12.97
CA GLY A 205 -23.71 4.61 11.73
C GLY A 205 -22.68 5.13 10.73
N THR A 206 -22.55 6.44 10.53
CA THR A 206 -21.46 7.00 9.72
C THR A 206 -20.10 6.70 10.35
N GLY A 207 -19.98 6.66 11.68
CA GLY A 207 -18.78 6.21 12.37
C GLY A 207 -18.40 4.74 12.10
N VAL A 208 -19.38 3.85 11.93
CA VAL A 208 -19.13 2.47 11.48
C VAL A 208 -18.65 2.46 10.03
N MET A 209 -19.24 3.27 9.15
CA MET A 209 -18.83 3.39 7.75
C MET A 209 -17.42 3.98 7.58
N GLU A 210 -17.08 5.01 8.37
CA GLU A 210 -15.74 5.63 8.42
C GLU A 210 -14.67 4.61 8.79
N LEU A 211 -14.92 3.81 9.84
CA LEU A 211 -14.02 2.74 10.27
C LEU A 211 -13.88 1.61 9.24
N ASP A 212 -14.98 1.25 8.57
CA ASP A 212 -14.92 0.21 7.52
C ASP A 212 -14.18 0.72 6.27
N TYR A 213 -14.37 1.98 5.86
CA TYR A 213 -13.64 2.58 4.75
C TYR A 213 -12.15 2.72 5.06
N ALA A 214 -11.79 3.11 6.28
CA ALA A 214 -10.42 3.11 6.76
C ALA A 214 -9.81 1.69 6.73
N ARG A 215 -10.57 0.67 7.15
CA ARG A 215 -10.17 -0.75 7.14
C ARG A 215 -9.95 -1.31 5.73
N GLN A 216 -10.84 -1.00 4.78
CA GLN A 216 -10.83 -1.61 3.44
C GLN A 216 -10.07 -0.81 2.38
N LYS A 217 -9.98 0.52 2.52
CA LYS A 217 -9.39 1.42 1.52
C LYS A 217 -8.27 2.30 2.07
N GLY A 218 -7.97 2.24 3.38
CA GLY A 218 -6.90 3.01 4.00
C GLY A 218 -7.18 4.51 4.15
N ILE A 219 -8.43 4.94 3.94
CA ILE A 219 -8.84 6.35 3.98
C ILE A 219 -9.73 6.58 5.20
N SER A 220 -9.22 7.33 6.17
CA SER A 220 -9.91 7.68 7.43
C SER A 220 -10.63 9.04 7.38
N ASP A 221 -11.13 9.44 6.22
CA ASP A 221 -11.81 10.73 6.07
C ASP A 221 -13.24 10.67 6.63
N ARG A 222 -13.62 11.71 7.37
CA ARG A 222 -14.93 11.85 8.01
C ARG A 222 -16.04 12.01 6.97
N LEU A 223 -17.21 11.43 7.22
CA LEU A 223 -18.39 11.46 6.36
C LEU A 223 -19.41 12.49 6.83
N SER A 224 -20.10 13.11 5.87
CA SER A 224 -21.09 14.15 6.11
C SER A 224 -22.40 13.60 6.68
N VAL A 225 -22.58 13.77 7.99
CA VAL A 225 -23.88 13.56 8.64
C VAL A 225 -24.92 14.57 8.10
N GLN A 226 -24.50 15.79 7.76
CA GLN A 226 -25.38 16.79 7.13
C GLN A 226 -25.95 16.29 5.80
N TYR A 227 -25.15 15.62 4.98
CA TYR A 227 -25.62 15.06 3.72
C TYR A 227 -26.76 14.05 3.94
N LEU A 228 -26.63 13.16 4.92
CA LEU A 228 -27.72 12.25 5.30
C LEU A 228 -28.93 13.03 5.79
N VAL A 229 -28.78 13.88 6.80
CA VAL A 229 -29.89 14.64 7.43
C VAL A 229 -30.68 15.44 6.38
N SER A 230 -29.99 16.06 5.43
CA SER A 230 -30.61 16.93 4.42
C SER A 230 -31.32 16.17 3.30
N ASN A 231 -30.97 14.89 3.07
CA ASN A 231 -31.54 14.06 2.00
C ASN A 231 -32.56 13.04 2.53
N TYR A 232 -32.40 12.55 3.76
CA TYR A 232 -33.24 11.51 4.35
C TYR A 232 -34.67 12.03 4.52
N ASN A 233 -35.63 11.35 3.89
CA ASN A 233 -37.03 11.76 3.79
C ASN A 233 -37.24 13.23 3.35
N GLY A 234 -36.34 13.75 2.51
CA GLY A 234 -36.37 15.13 2.03
C GLY A 234 -35.87 16.18 3.04
N GLY A 235 -35.32 15.75 4.18
CA GLY A 235 -34.74 16.61 5.21
C GLY A 235 -35.75 17.43 6.01
N CYS A 236 -37.01 16.99 6.10
CA CYS A 236 -38.09 17.72 6.76
C CYS A 236 -39.12 16.78 7.41
N GLY A 237 -39.87 17.32 8.38
CA GLY A 237 -41.08 16.70 8.91
C GLY A 237 -40.83 15.64 9.98
N ASP A 238 -41.92 15.03 10.43
CA ASP A 238 -41.94 14.06 11.53
C ASP A 238 -41.23 12.73 11.21
N SER A 239 -40.90 12.50 9.92
CA SER A 239 -40.05 11.39 9.46
C SER A 239 -38.61 11.82 9.11
N GLY A 240 -38.24 13.08 9.40
CA GLY A 240 -36.90 13.61 9.19
C GLY A 240 -35.87 12.99 10.15
N ALA A 241 -34.59 13.06 9.80
CA ALA A 241 -33.53 12.36 10.53
C ALA A 241 -33.35 12.79 12.01
N CYS A 242 -33.86 13.96 12.39
CA CYS A 242 -33.87 14.46 13.77
C CYS A 242 -34.95 13.84 14.67
N CYS A 243 -35.89 13.06 14.13
CA CYS A 243 -36.94 12.40 14.91
C CYS A 243 -36.52 11.03 15.47
N GLY A 244 -35.36 10.53 15.05
CA GLY A 244 -34.87 9.19 15.38
C GLY A 244 -34.65 8.35 14.13
N GLY A 245 -34.22 7.11 14.32
CA GLY A 245 -33.93 6.17 13.25
C GLY A 245 -33.04 5.02 13.70
N TRP A 246 -32.81 4.07 12.80
CA TRP A 246 -32.10 2.83 13.06
C TRP A 246 -30.92 2.63 12.11
N LEU A 247 -30.04 1.66 12.41
CA LEU A 247 -28.91 1.35 11.51
C LEU A 247 -29.39 0.87 10.13
N SER A 248 -30.56 0.24 10.04
CA SER A 248 -31.17 -0.16 8.77
C SER A 248 -31.64 1.01 7.92
N ASP A 249 -32.04 2.12 8.53
CA ASP A 249 -32.45 3.33 7.80
C ASP A 249 -31.23 4.00 7.16
N LEU A 250 -30.10 4.00 7.88
CA LEU A 250 -28.80 4.46 7.36
C LEU A 250 -28.29 3.54 6.25
N ALA A 251 -28.37 2.22 6.45
CA ALA A 251 -27.98 1.26 5.42
C ALA A 251 -28.86 1.37 4.17
N GLY A 252 -30.18 1.52 4.32
CA GLY A 252 -31.11 1.75 3.20
C GLY A 252 -30.77 3.04 2.45
N PHE A 253 -30.58 4.15 3.17
CA PHE A 253 -30.17 5.42 2.58
C PHE A 253 -28.90 5.30 1.72
N TYR A 254 -27.84 4.69 2.26
CA TYR A 254 -26.58 4.55 1.51
C TYR A 254 -26.63 3.46 0.44
N GLN A 255 -27.46 2.43 0.61
CA GLN A 255 -27.74 1.43 -0.41
C GLN A 255 -28.41 2.06 -1.65
N ASP A 256 -29.31 3.03 -1.46
CA ASP A 256 -29.96 3.77 -2.54
C ASP A 256 -29.04 4.86 -3.13
N LYS A 257 -28.28 5.57 -2.29
CA LYS A 257 -27.37 6.65 -2.75
C LYS A 257 -26.14 6.14 -3.48
N LYS A 258 -25.62 4.95 -3.14
CA LYS A 258 -24.38 4.35 -3.70
C LYS A 258 -23.11 5.20 -3.59
N MET A 259 -23.13 6.24 -2.75
CA MET A 259 -21.99 7.14 -2.55
C MET A 259 -21.94 7.68 -1.13
N MET A 260 -20.73 7.95 -0.63
CA MET A 260 -20.46 8.53 0.68
C MET A 260 -19.80 9.90 0.50
N VAL A 261 -20.39 10.95 1.06
CA VAL A 261 -19.94 12.34 0.89
C VAL A 261 -18.98 12.73 2.03
N PRO A 262 -17.73 13.14 1.75
CA PRO A 262 -16.80 13.62 2.76
C PRO A 262 -17.28 14.88 3.48
N TRP A 263 -16.95 14.99 4.77
CA TRP A 263 -17.21 16.13 5.63
C TRP A 263 -16.52 17.42 5.14
N SER A 264 -15.41 17.30 4.43
CA SER A 264 -14.63 18.41 3.85
C SER A 264 -15.30 19.07 2.63
N ASN A 265 -16.37 18.48 2.09
CA ASN A 265 -17.07 19.05 0.94
C ASN A 265 -17.79 20.36 1.29
N SER A 266 -17.99 21.20 0.28
CA SER A 266 -18.81 22.42 0.37
C SER A 266 -20.20 22.14 0.97
N ASN A 267 -20.55 22.91 2.00
CA ASN A 267 -21.74 22.74 2.86
C ASN A 267 -21.96 21.35 3.52
N ALA A 268 -20.96 20.47 3.54
CA ALA A 268 -21.09 19.13 4.11
C ALA A 268 -20.86 19.05 5.64
N LEU A 269 -20.49 20.17 6.26
CA LEU A 269 -20.40 20.34 7.71
C LEU A 269 -21.79 20.24 8.35
N TYR A 270 -21.90 19.63 9.53
CA TYR A 270 -23.16 19.58 10.28
C TYR A 270 -23.57 20.95 10.82
N ARG A 271 -24.84 21.32 10.60
CA ARG A 271 -25.42 22.62 10.96
C ARG A 271 -26.79 22.53 11.64
N ASP A 272 -27.48 21.39 11.55
CA ASP A 272 -28.81 21.20 12.18
C ASP A 272 -28.77 20.89 13.69
N GLY A 273 -27.69 21.26 14.38
CA GLY A 273 -27.55 21.06 15.83
C GLY A 273 -28.51 21.92 16.70
N LYS A 274 -29.35 22.74 16.10
CA LYS A 274 -30.45 23.45 16.79
C LYS A 274 -31.82 23.12 16.20
N GLY A 275 -31.91 22.04 15.42
CA GLY A 275 -33.14 21.53 14.83
C GLY A 275 -33.68 20.35 15.64
N ASP A 276 -34.80 20.56 16.31
CA ASP A 276 -35.54 19.48 16.98
C ASP A 276 -36.22 18.56 15.93
N CYS A 277 -36.99 17.55 16.37
CA CYS A 277 -37.83 16.77 15.48
C CYS A 277 -38.95 17.62 14.85
N GLY A 278 -39.21 17.46 13.55
CA GLY A 278 -40.30 18.13 12.81
C GLY A 278 -39.85 19.22 11.82
N PRO A 279 -39.07 20.23 12.22
CA PRO A 279 -38.54 21.26 11.32
C PRO A 279 -37.76 20.71 10.11
N CYS A 280 -37.73 21.51 9.04
CA CYS A 280 -36.80 21.26 7.94
C CYS A 280 -35.35 21.56 8.33
N THR A 281 -34.43 20.83 7.70
CA THR A 281 -33.01 21.15 7.68
C THR A 281 -32.76 22.61 7.29
N SER A 282 -31.80 23.22 7.97
CA SER A 282 -31.27 24.53 7.63
C SER A 282 -30.50 24.54 6.30
N ILE A 283 -30.03 23.37 5.85
CA ILE A 283 -29.22 23.20 4.63
C ILE A 283 -29.93 22.25 3.66
N PRO A 284 -30.61 22.75 2.63
CA PRO A 284 -31.18 21.91 1.58
C PRO A 284 -30.13 20.99 0.94
N ALA A 285 -30.50 19.74 0.65
CA ALA A 285 -29.60 18.76 0.01
C ALA A 285 -28.90 19.26 -1.26
N SER A 286 -29.54 20.15 -2.01
CA SER A 286 -29.02 20.76 -3.24
C SER A 286 -27.86 21.74 -3.03
N PHE A 287 -27.61 22.19 -1.79
CA PHE A 287 -26.50 23.09 -1.45
C PHE A 287 -25.23 22.33 -1.05
N ILE A 288 -25.34 21.02 -0.76
CA ILE A 288 -24.22 20.19 -0.33
C ILE A 288 -23.52 19.62 -1.57
N SER A 289 -22.22 19.88 -1.71
CA SER A 289 -21.46 19.25 -2.79
C SER A 289 -21.35 17.76 -2.54
N ALA A 290 -21.90 16.96 -3.44
CA ALA A 290 -21.68 15.52 -3.49
C ALA A 290 -20.39 15.15 -4.26
N GLN A 291 -19.48 16.11 -4.51
CA GLN A 291 -18.20 15.88 -5.19
C GLN A 291 -17.04 16.56 -4.43
N PRO A 292 -15.91 15.87 -4.20
CA PRO A 292 -15.69 14.42 -4.44
C PRO A 292 -16.59 13.53 -3.58
N HIS A 293 -16.74 12.25 -3.93
CA HIS A 293 -17.34 11.24 -3.07
C HIS A 293 -16.61 9.90 -3.18
N TYR A 294 -16.93 8.98 -2.27
CA TYR A 294 -16.49 7.59 -2.34
C TYR A 294 -17.65 6.71 -2.81
N ASP A 295 -17.46 5.96 -3.90
CA ASP A 295 -18.46 5.01 -4.39
C ASP A 295 -18.66 3.84 -3.43
N LEU A 296 -19.90 3.34 -3.35
CA LEU A 296 -20.33 2.23 -2.50
C LEU A 296 -21.12 1.22 -3.33
N SER A 297 -20.62 -0.01 -3.47
CA SER A 297 -21.28 -1.08 -4.23
C SER A 297 -22.45 -1.68 -3.45
N ALA A 298 -22.24 -2.01 -2.18
CA ALA A 298 -23.29 -2.53 -1.30
C ALA A 298 -23.05 -2.17 0.17
N ILE A 299 -24.13 -2.16 0.94
CA ILE A 299 -24.13 -2.03 2.39
C ILE A 299 -25.25 -2.89 2.97
N SER A 300 -24.95 -3.63 4.05
CA SER A 300 -25.90 -4.50 4.73
C SER A 300 -25.70 -4.48 6.24
N VAL A 301 -26.80 -4.51 6.99
CA VAL A 301 -26.80 -4.54 8.45
C VAL A 301 -26.63 -5.96 8.96
N ASN A 302 -25.77 -6.11 9.96
CA ASN A 302 -25.56 -7.36 10.69
C ASN A 302 -25.68 -7.14 12.20
N THR A 303 -26.19 -8.14 12.91
CA THR A 303 -26.32 -8.12 14.38
C THR A 303 -25.29 -9.04 15.03
N ILE A 304 -24.72 -8.57 16.12
CA ILE A 304 -23.77 -9.35 16.92
C ILE A 304 -24.59 -10.16 17.92
N PRO A 305 -24.48 -11.51 17.96
CA PRO A 305 -25.24 -12.29 18.94
C PRO A 305 -24.79 -11.94 20.36
N THR A 306 -25.66 -11.32 21.15
CA THR A 306 -25.40 -10.98 22.57
C THR A 306 -26.50 -11.45 23.53
N ASN A 307 -27.72 -11.66 23.03
CA ASN A 307 -28.89 -12.04 23.83
C ASN A 307 -29.07 -13.57 23.87
N ASN A 308 -29.62 -14.10 24.96
CA ASN A 308 -29.86 -15.52 25.25
C ASN A 308 -28.58 -16.39 25.20
N ILE A 309 -27.42 -15.82 25.50
CA ILE A 309 -26.12 -16.51 25.54
C ILE A 309 -25.33 -16.11 26.80
N PRO A 310 -24.34 -16.91 27.24
CA PRO A 310 -23.51 -16.54 28.37
C PRO A 310 -22.80 -15.20 28.15
N LYS A 311 -22.73 -14.37 29.20
CA LYS A 311 -22.10 -13.04 29.19
C LYS A 311 -20.70 -13.02 28.54
N GLU A 312 -19.82 -13.96 28.88
CA GLU A 312 -18.47 -14.02 28.27
C GLU A 312 -18.51 -14.38 26.78
N GLN A 313 -19.53 -15.10 26.30
CA GLN A 313 -19.73 -15.33 24.86
C GLN A 313 -20.19 -14.05 24.16
N ALA A 314 -21.10 -13.28 24.76
CA ALA A 314 -21.50 -11.97 24.23
C ALA A 314 -20.30 -11.03 24.12
N ILE A 315 -19.48 -10.95 25.17
CA ILE A 315 -18.22 -10.19 25.18
C ILE A 315 -17.26 -10.71 24.08
N SER A 316 -17.07 -12.02 23.98
CA SER A 316 -16.21 -12.63 22.95
C SER A 316 -16.67 -12.27 21.53
N ASN A 317 -17.98 -12.32 21.27
CA ASN A 317 -18.57 -11.99 19.96
C ASN A 317 -18.34 -10.52 19.58
N ILE A 318 -18.51 -9.59 20.53
CA ILE A 318 -18.24 -8.15 20.32
C ILE A 318 -16.75 -7.91 20.10
N LYS A 319 -15.87 -8.50 20.94
CA LYS A 319 -14.41 -8.43 20.78
C LYS A 319 -13.97 -8.96 19.41
N ASN A 320 -14.56 -10.05 18.93
CA ASN A 320 -14.22 -10.65 17.64
C ASN A 320 -14.49 -9.67 16.49
N VAL A 321 -15.65 -9.00 16.47
CA VAL A 321 -15.99 -7.99 15.45
C VAL A 321 -15.06 -6.77 15.52
N LEU A 322 -14.75 -6.26 16.72
CA LEU A 322 -13.79 -5.15 16.88
C LEU A 322 -12.40 -5.54 16.36
N LEU A 323 -11.91 -6.74 16.67
CA LEU A 323 -10.61 -7.24 16.22
C LEU A 323 -10.52 -7.52 14.72
N GLN A 324 -11.65 -7.62 14.00
CA GLN A 324 -11.67 -7.57 12.53
C GLN A 324 -11.37 -6.16 11.98
N GLY A 325 -11.26 -5.14 12.86
CA GLY A 325 -11.08 -3.74 12.49
C GLY A 325 -12.39 -2.99 12.25
N LYS A 326 -13.54 -3.54 12.66
CA LYS A 326 -14.87 -3.01 12.35
C LYS A 326 -15.43 -2.20 13.51
N GLY A 327 -16.03 -1.04 13.20
CA GLY A 327 -16.85 -0.29 14.16
C GLY A 327 -18.14 -1.03 14.51
N ILE A 328 -18.66 -0.74 15.71
CA ILE A 328 -19.94 -1.32 16.18
C ILE A 328 -20.89 -0.18 16.55
N TRP A 329 -22.07 -0.21 15.94
CA TRP A 329 -23.21 0.60 16.30
C TRP A 329 -23.87 -0.02 17.53
N PHE A 330 -23.93 0.73 18.63
CA PHE A 330 -24.57 0.31 19.86
C PHE A 330 -25.78 1.20 20.14
N GLY A 331 -26.97 0.63 19.96
CA GLY A 331 -28.23 1.25 20.36
C GLY A 331 -28.62 0.78 21.77
N TYR A 332 -28.95 1.70 22.65
CA TYR A 332 -29.46 1.39 23.98
C TYR A 332 -30.69 2.21 24.34
N PHE A 333 -31.56 1.63 25.16
CA PHE A 333 -32.79 2.25 25.64
C PHE A 333 -32.74 2.40 27.15
N LEU A 334 -33.37 3.45 27.67
CA LEU A 334 -33.62 3.65 29.10
C LEU A 334 -35.13 3.91 29.30
N PRO A 335 -35.76 3.31 30.32
CA PRO A 335 -37.21 3.09 30.32
C PRO A 335 -38.06 4.25 30.81
N ASP A 336 -37.46 5.18 31.55
CA ASP A 336 -38.16 6.23 32.27
C ASP A 336 -37.25 7.45 32.48
N LYS A 337 -37.84 8.56 32.92
CA LYS A 337 -37.10 9.80 33.20
C LYS A 337 -35.98 9.60 34.24
N SER A 338 -36.20 8.77 35.25
CA SER A 338 -35.20 8.56 36.32
C SER A 338 -33.94 7.90 35.78
N ALA A 339 -34.09 6.91 34.89
CA ALA A 339 -32.95 6.26 34.26
C ALA A 339 -32.18 7.21 33.31
N TRP A 340 -32.88 8.10 32.61
CA TRP A 340 -32.23 9.15 31.81
C TRP A 340 -31.54 10.20 32.68
N ASP A 341 -32.16 10.65 33.78
CA ASP A 341 -31.55 11.57 34.74
C ASP A 341 -30.25 10.98 35.32
N ASP A 342 -30.24 9.69 35.68
CA ASP A 342 -29.05 8.96 36.14
C ASP A 342 -27.94 8.95 35.08
N PHE A 343 -28.28 8.72 33.80
CA PHE A 343 -27.30 8.75 32.71
C PHE A 343 -26.79 10.16 32.39
N PHE A 344 -27.65 11.18 32.42
CA PHE A 344 -27.25 12.57 32.20
C PHE A 344 -26.33 13.07 33.33
N ALA A 345 -26.57 12.65 34.58
CA ALA A 345 -25.65 12.89 35.69
C ALA A 345 -24.29 12.20 35.48
N PHE A 346 -24.27 10.94 35.03
CA PHE A 346 -23.03 10.25 34.67
C PHE A 346 -22.29 10.94 33.51
N TRP A 347 -23.00 11.34 32.45
CA TRP A 347 -22.39 11.95 31.28
C TRP A 347 -21.84 13.34 31.59
N GLY A 348 -22.63 14.21 32.22
CA GLY A 348 -22.29 15.60 32.50
C GLY A 348 -21.31 15.81 33.66
N SER A 349 -21.39 15.00 34.72
CA SER A 349 -20.60 15.24 35.95
C SER A 349 -19.46 14.25 36.19
N ALA A 350 -19.47 13.05 35.61
CA ALA A 350 -18.39 12.09 35.81
C ALA A 350 -17.23 12.28 34.82
N GLN A 351 -16.02 11.96 35.27
CA GLN A 351 -14.81 11.98 34.44
C GLN A 351 -14.86 10.93 33.33
N GLU A 352 -14.12 11.14 32.25
CA GLU A 352 -14.03 10.23 31.09
C GLU A 352 -13.59 8.82 31.49
N SER A 353 -12.82 8.71 32.58
CA SER A 353 -12.35 7.45 33.16
C SER A 353 -13.41 6.65 33.93
N ALA A 354 -14.57 7.25 34.23
CA ALA A 354 -15.66 6.59 34.96
C ALA A 354 -16.41 5.59 34.07
N VAL A 355 -16.73 4.44 34.63
CA VAL A 355 -17.42 3.34 33.95
C VAL A 355 -18.90 3.35 34.30
N TRP A 356 -19.76 3.38 33.28
CA TRP A 356 -21.21 3.30 33.43
C TRP A 356 -21.70 1.85 33.48
N GLN A 357 -22.70 1.59 34.32
CA GLN A 357 -23.45 0.34 34.37
C GLN A 357 -24.82 0.57 33.71
N PRO A 358 -25.07 0.02 32.50
CA PRO A 358 -26.24 0.38 31.69
C PRO A 358 -27.54 -0.32 32.13
N ASP A 359 -27.44 -1.40 32.89
CA ASP A 359 -28.52 -2.36 33.19
C ASP A 359 -29.22 -2.16 34.53
N GLY A 360 -28.88 -1.10 35.28
CA GLY A 360 -29.49 -0.77 36.59
C GLY A 360 -31.01 -0.51 36.57
N ALA A 361 -31.61 -0.40 35.38
CA ALA A 361 -33.05 -0.29 35.17
C ALA A 361 -33.72 -1.59 34.67
N SER A 362 -32.97 -2.69 34.51
CA SER A 362 -33.46 -3.96 33.94
C SER A 362 -34.74 -4.45 34.63
N GLY A 363 -35.75 -4.85 33.84
CA GLY A 363 -37.02 -5.38 34.33
C GLY A 363 -38.08 -4.33 34.69
N ARG A 364 -37.79 -3.02 34.58
CA ARG A 364 -38.81 -1.97 34.69
C ARG A 364 -39.80 -1.99 33.50
N THR A 365 -40.89 -1.24 33.61
CA THR A 365 -41.80 -0.95 32.50
C THR A 365 -41.28 0.25 31.70
N PHE A 366 -41.36 0.18 30.37
CA PHE A 366 -40.99 1.28 29.48
C PHE A 366 -42.13 2.29 29.36
N ASP A 367 -41.89 3.54 29.73
CA ASP A 367 -42.83 4.65 29.55
C ASP A 367 -42.49 5.40 28.26
N TYR A 368 -43.28 5.19 27.19
CA TYR A 368 -43.07 5.84 25.90
C TYR A 368 -43.14 7.38 25.92
N ASN A 369 -43.58 8.02 27.02
CA ASN A 369 -43.57 9.48 27.17
C ASN A 369 -42.29 10.03 27.80
N ASN A 370 -41.52 9.21 28.53
CA ASN A 370 -40.38 9.64 29.35
C ASN A 370 -39.11 8.78 29.19
N GLY A 371 -39.25 7.59 28.61
CA GLY A 371 -38.16 6.76 28.13
C GLY A 371 -37.75 7.15 26.71
N GLY A 372 -36.75 6.44 26.20
CA GLY A 372 -36.21 6.68 24.86
C GLY A 372 -35.00 5.80 24.57
N GLY A 373 -34.40 6.00 23.41
CA GLY A 373 -33.19 5.33 22.97
C GLY A 373 -32.08 6.29 22.53
N HIS A 374 -30.84 5.85 22.58
CA HIS A 374 -29.69 6.58 22.04
C HIS A 374 -28.74 5.61 21.33
N ALA A 375 -27.96 6.13 20.37
CA ALA A 375 -27.06 5.33 19.55
C ALA A 375 -25.64 5.91 19.58
N VAL A 376 -24.66 5.07 19.88
CA VAL A 376 -23.25 5.45 20.00
C VAL A 376 -22.33 4.46 19.27
N LEU A 377 -21.10 4.87 19.02
CA LEU A 377 -20.11 4.03 18.33
C LEU A 377 -19.22 3.33 19.36
N CYS A 378 -19.30 2.02 19.47
CA CYS A 378 -18.28 1.24 20.18
C CYS A 378 -17.05 1.07 19.27
N VAL A 379 -15.91 1.56 19.74
CA VAL A 379 -14.64 1.64 18.99
C VAL A 379 -13.54 0.75 19.56
N GLY A 380 -13.79 0.06 20.67
CA GLY A 380 -12.73 -0.66 21.39
C GLY A 380 -13.13 -1.15 22.76
N TYR A 381 -12.15 -1.65 23.49
CA TYR A 381 -12.29 -2.21 24.83
C TYR A 381 -10.97 -2.20 25.60
N ASP A 382 -11.08 -2.32 26.91
CA ASP A 382 -9.96 -2.54 27.84
C ASP A 382 -10.43 -3.41 29.01
N GLU A 383 -9.75 -4.53 29.21
CA GLU A 383 -9.89 -5.47 30.33
C GLU A 383 -8.52 -5.76 30.99
N SER A 384 -7.57 -4.83 30.88
CA SER A 384 -6.28 -4.92 31.57
C SER A 384 -6.42 -4.97 33.10
N ASP A 385 -7.48 -4.35 33.64
CA ASP A 385 -8.01 -4.66 34.97
C ASP A 385 -9.23 -5.59 34.85
N PRO A 386 -9.13 -6.87 35.26
CA PRO A 386 -10.23 -7.82 35.16
C PRO A 386 -11.40 -7.52 36.11
N ASN A 387 -11.25 -6.60 37.06
CA ASN A 387 -12.33 -6.17 37.95
C ASN A 387 -13.08 -4.93 37.43
N ASN A 388 -12.57 -4.30 36.36
CA ASN A 388 -13.08 -3.04 35.83
C ASN A 388 -12.96 -3.03 34.30
N ARG A 389 -13.54 -4.06 33.66
CA ARG A 389 -13.52 -4.23 32.20
C ARG A 389 -14.53 -3.30 31.53
N TYR A 390 -14.14 -2.58 30.48
CA TYR A 390 -15.02 -1.65 29.80
C TYR A 390 -14.89 -1.63 28.28
N TRP A 391 -16.02 -1.38 27.61
CA TRP A 391 -16.11 -0.93 26.23
C TRP A 391 -15.78 0.56 26.12
N ILE A 392 -15.12 0.95 25.03
CA ILE A 392 -14.80 2.33 24.70
C ILE A 392 -15.88 2.84 23.75
N MET A 393 -16.70 3.77 24.23
CA MET A 393 -17.88 4.27 23.53
C MET A 393 -17.70 5.73 23.14
N LEU A 394 -17.83 6.04 21.85
CA LEU A 394 -17.77 7.39 21.30
C LEU A 394 -19.18 7.93 21.07
N ASN A 395 -19.51 8.97 21.84
CA ASN A 395 -20.82 9.63 21.83
C ASN A 395 -20.92 10.67 20.69
N SER A 396 -22.06 11.34 20.57
CA SER A 396 -22.33 12.43 19.62
C SER A 396 -22.90 13.69 20.26
N TRP A 397 -22.55 13.97 21.53
CA TRP A 397 -23.03 15.12 22.30
C TRP A 397 -21.97 16.22 22.53
N GLY A 398 -20.87 16.19 21.78
CA GLY A 398 -19.75 17.11 22.00
C GLY A 398 -18.80 16.66 23.11
N GLU A 399 -17.90 17.58 23.49
CA GLU A 399 -17.07 17.48 24.69
C GLU A 399 -17.82 17.99 25.93
N THR A 400 -17.40 17.54 27.12
CA THR A 400 -17.72 18.17 28.41
C THR A 400 -16.43 18.39 29.20
N ALA A 401 -16.45 19.19 30.28
CA ALA A 401 -15.28 19.39 31.13
C ALA A 401 -14.70 18.07 31.70
N GLY A 402 -15.57 17.07 31.93
CA GLY A 402 -15.15 15.72 32.32
C GLY A 402 -14.78 14.79 31.16
N ARG A 403 -15.16 15.12 29.92
CA ARG A 403 -15.08 14.25 28.72
C ARG A 403 -14.53 15.01 27.50
N PRO A 404 -13.25 15.40 27.52
CA PRO A 404 -12.64 16.16 26.41
C PRO A 404 -12.60 15.37 25.10
N SER A 405 -12.58 14.03 25.14
CA SER A 405 -12.59 13.19 23.94
C SER A 405 -14.00 12.86 23.44
N GLY A 406 -15.06 13.30 24.16
CA GLY A 406 -16.43 12.88 23.87
C GLY A 406 -16.67 11.37 24.10
N LEU A 407 -15.81 10.73 24.89
CA LEU A 407 -15.86 9.30 25.17
C LEU A 407 -16.57 9.01 26.49
N PHE A 408 -17.11 7.80 26.60
CA PHE A 408 -17.40 7.19 27.89
C PHE A 408 -17.02 5.71 27.91
N ARG A 409 -16.87 5.18 29.11
CA ARG A 409 -16.59 3.77 29.35
C ARG A 409 -17.87 3.10 29.79
N MET A 410 -18.23 1.99 29.16
CA MET A 410 -19.38 1.18 29.54
C MET A 410 -18.89 -0.18 30.04
N SER A 411 -19.39 -0.64 31.18
CA SER A 411 -19.05 -1.94 31.75
C SER A 411 -19.24 -3.08 30.74
N MET A 412 -18.29 -4.00 30.66
CA MET A 412 -18.53 -5.29 30.00
C MET A 412 -19.36 -6.23 30.86
N ASP A 413 -19.30 -6.05 32.18
CA ASP A 413 -19.86 -6.93 33.19
C ASP A 413 -21.32 -6.55 33.50
N MET A 414 -22.12 -6.54 32.43
CA MET A 414 -23.53 -6.12 32.36
C MET A 414 -24.46 -7.28 31.99
N ASN A 415 -25.75 -7.13 32.27
CA ASN A 415 -26.82 -8.01 31.76
C ASN A 415 -27.11 -7.71 30.28
N TYR A 416 -26.54 -8.51 29.37
CA TYR A 416 -26.82 -8.42 27.92
C TYR A 416 -28.27 -8.81 27.55
N ASP A 417 -29.01 -9.47 28.45
CA ASP A 417 -30.44 -9.78 28.31
C ASP A 417 -31.34 -8.76 29.06
N CYS A 418 -30.79 -7.60 29.44
CA CYS A 418 -31.56 -6.49 29.98
C CYS A 418 -32.72 -6.15 29.05
N SER A 419 -33.91 -6.06 29.63
CA SER A 419 -35.16 -5.85 28.92
C SER A 419 -36.15 -5.10 29.79
N TYR A 420 -37.10 -4.43 29.14
CA TYR A 420 -38.19 -3.70 29.78
C TYR A 420 -39.54 -4.28 29.34
N THR A 421 -40.50 -4.25 30.27
CA THR A 421 -41.90 -4.55 29.93
C THR A 421 -42.38 -3.51 28.92
N ASP A 422 -43.15 -3.94 27.92
CA ASP A 422 -43.69 -3.15 26.81
C ASP A 422 -42.68 -2.61 25.76
N LEU A 423 -41.37 -2.88 25.91
CA LEU A 423 -40.33 -2.64 24.87
C LEU A 423 -39.68 -3.93 24.34
N GLY A 424 -39.25 -4.84 25.23
CA GLY A 424 -38.32 -5.93 24.89
C GLY A 424 -36.88 -5.59 25.28
N TYR A 425 -35.89 -5.98 24.48
CA TYR A 425 -34.47 -5.79 24.81
C TYR A 425 -34.09 -4.31 24.91
N ALA A 426 -33.22 -4.00 25.88
CA ALA A 426 -32.68 -2.65 26.08
C ALA A 426 -31.45 -2.37 25.21
N PHE A 427 -30.72 -3.40 24.74
CA PHE A 427 -29.39 -3.27 24.14
C PHE A 427 -29.28 -3.98 22.79
N TYR A 428 -28.77 -3.26 21.79
CA TYR A 428 -28.72 -3.70 20.40
C TYR A 428 -27.30 -3.49 19.84
N TRP A 429 -26.62 -4.60 19.55
CA TRP A 429 -25.24 -4.62 19.06
C TRP A 429 -25.21 -4.93 17.57
N MET A 430 -24.79 -3.96 16.74
CA MET A 430 -24.92 -4.04 15.29
C MET A 430 -23.65 -3.55 14.58
N THR A 431 -23.41 -4.02 13.36
CA THR A 431 -22.31 -3.56 12.51
C THR A 431 -22.75 -3.59 11.04
N LEU A 432 -21.96 -3.00 10.16
CA LEU A 432 -22.20 -2.98 8.72
C LEU A 432 -21.23 -3.95 8.04
N ASP A 433 -21.69 -4.68 7.03
CA ASP A 433 -20.81 -5.15 5.95
C ASP A 433 -20.99 -4.23 4.76
N MET A 434 -19.87 -3.78 4.19
CA MET A 434 -19.85 -2.85 3.06
C MET A 434 -18.93 -3.40 1.98
N SER A 435 -19.28 -3.16 0.73
CA SER A 435 -18.39 -3.37 -0.41
C SER A 435 -18.36 -2.12 -1.26
N TYR A 436 -17.20 -1.89 -1.84
CA TYR A 436 -16.88 -0.73 -2.66
C TYR A 436 -16.53 -1.23 -4.06
N PRO A 437 -16.58 -0.40 -5.11
CA PRO A 437 -16.04 -0.80 -6.39
C PRO A 437 -14.59 -1.26 -6.23
N GLU A 438 -14.25 -2.33 -6.94
CA GLU A 438 -12.86 -2.64 -7.22
C GLU A 438 -12.28 -1.48 -8.04
N LYS A 439 -11.01 -1.13 -7.80
CA LYS A 439 -10.33 -0.26 -8.74
C LYS A 439 -10.27 -1.00 -10.08
N GLU A 440 -10.44 -0.29 -11.18
CA GLU A 440 -10.15 -0.86 -12.50
C GLU A 440 -8.72 -1.40 -12.47
N ASN A 441 -8.52 -2.68 -12.81
CA ASN A 441 -7.23 -3.34 -12.77
C ASN A 441 -6.51 -3.11 -14.09
N LEU A 442 -5.64 -2.11 -14.12
CA LEU A 442 -4.74 -1.85 -15.24
C LEU A 442 -3.69 -2.96 -15.32
N ALA A 443 -3.26 -3.29 -16.53
CA ALA A 443 -2.19 -4.26 -16.70
C ALA A 443 -0.83 -3.66 -16.28
N PRO A 444 0.11 -4.48 -15.78
CA PRO A 444 1.48 -4.05 -15.50
C PRO A 444 2.14 -3.39 -16.72
N GLN A 445 3.05 -2.45 -16.46
CA GLN A 445 3.83 -1.86 -17.55
C GLN A 445 4.69 -2.91 -18.26
N THR A 446 4.87 -2.74 -19.57
CA THR A 446 5.73 -3.60 -20.39
C THR A 446 7.12 -3.75 -19.76
N PRO A 447 7.60 -4.98 -19.48
CA PRO A 447 8.88 -5.19 -18.84
C PRO A 447 10.06 -4.61 -19.63
N THR A 448 11.15 -4.32 -18.93
CA THR A 448 12.44 -4.04 -19.56
C THR A 448 12.83 -5.20 -20.49
N PRO A 449 13.62 -4.94 -21.56
CA PRO A 449 14.26 -6.01 -22.31
C PRO A 449 15.02 -6.96 -21.35
N PRO A 450 15.01 -8.28 -21.57
CA PRO A 450 15.71 -9.21 -20.69
C PRO A 450 17.20 -8.89 -20.59
N GLN A 451 17.77 -8.99 -19.39
CA GLN A 451 19.19 -8.74 -19.15
C GLN A 451 19.89 -10.04 -18.76
N GLY A 452 20.82 -10.49 -19.61
CA GLY A 452 21.61 -11.71 -19.42
C GLY A 452 22.60 -11.91 -20.59
N PRO A 453 23.27 -13.06 -20.68
CA PRO A 453 24.27 -13.34 -21.71
C PRO A 453 23.65 -13.39 -23.12
N ALA A 454 24.26 -12.71 -24.10
CA ALA A 454 23.81 -12.77 -25.50
C ALA A 454 24.32 -14.02 -26.26
N GLN A 455 25.16 -14.84 -25.63
CA GLN A 455 25.75 -16.05 -26.22
C GLN A 455 25.85 -17.18 -25.20
N GLY A 456 25.75 -18.43 -25.65
CA GLY A 456 25.93 -19.63 -24.83
C GLY A 456 26.18 -20.90 -25.66
N THR A 457 26.19 -22.05 -24.99
CA THR A 457 26.32 -23.37 -25.59
C THR A 457 25.11 -24.23 -25.25
N ALA A 458 24.76 -25.14 -26.16
CA ALA A 458 23.62 -26.04 -25.98
C ALA A 458 23.75 -26.87 -24.69
N SER A 459 22.60 -27.12 -24.04
CA SER A 459 22.46 -27.78 -22.74
C SER A 459 23.09 -27.07 -21.53
N ASN A 460 23.71 -25.89 -21.70
CA ASN A 460 24.13 -25.05 -20.58
C ASN A 460 23.00 -24.09 -20.15
N SER A 461 22.79 -23.93 -18.85
CA SER A 461 21.78 -23.00 -18.31
C SER A 461 22.30 -21.57 -18.28
N LEU A 462 21.50 -20.61 -18.74
CA LEU A 462 21.76 -19.17 -18.67
C LEU A 462 20.63 -18.47 -17.92
N SER A 463 20.97 -17.53 -17.04
CA SER A 463 20.01 -16.70 -16.28
C SER A 463 19.77 -15.35 -16.93
N TYR A 464 18.53 -14.87 -16.82
CA TYR A 464 18.09 -13.56 -17.31
C TYR A 464 17.20 -12.88 -16.26
N THR A 465 17.31 -11.56 -16.17
CA THR A 465 16.46 -10.73 -15.30
C THR A 465 15.59 -9.77 -16.11
N ALA A 466 14.44 -9.43 -15.56
CA ALA A 466 13.54 -8.40 -16.10
C ALA A 466 12.92 -7.58 -14.96
N VAL A 467 12.55 -6.33 -15.26
CA VAL A 467 11.91 -5.40 -14.32
C VAL A 467 10.62 -4.87 -14.95
N ALA A 468 9.55 -4.81 -14.17
CA ALA A 468 8.28 -4.17 -14.51
C ALA A 468 7.65 -3.58 -13.24
N SER A 469 6.87 -2.53 -13.41
CA SER A 469 6.07 -1.94 -12.34
C SER A 469 4.60 -1.92 -12.72
N ASP A 470 3.77 -2.19 -11.73
CA ASP A 470 2.32 -2.09 -11.85
C ASP A 470 1.84 -0.67 -11.48
N PRO A 471 0.88 -0.04 -12.19
CA PRO A 471 0.44 1.33 -11.89
C PRO A 471 -0.31 1.45 -10.55
N GLU A 472 -0.93 0.36 -10.07
CA GLU A 472 -1.61 0.24 -8.78
C GLU A 472 -0.67 -0.23 -7.67
N SER A 473 0.57 -0.58 -8.05
CA SER A 473 1.59 -1.24 -7.21
C SER A 473 1.20 -2.65 -6.77
N ASP A 474 0.38 -3.33 -7.56
CA ASP A 474 0.05 -4.73 -7.30
C ASP A 474 1.27 -5.65 -7.53
N PRO A 475 1.41 -6.75 -6.78
CA PRO A 475 2.51 -7.70 -6.96
C PRO A 475 2.45 -8.39 -8.33
N VAL A 476 3.60 -8.48 -9.03
CA VAL A 476 3.67 -9.03 -10.39
C VAL A 476 4.46 -10.33 -10.45
N ARG A 477 4.07 -11.24 -11.36
CA ARG A 477 4.91 -12.36 -11.81
C ARG A 477 5.31 -12.16 -13.27
N PHE A 478 6.39 -12.81 -13.69
CA PHE A 478 6.93 -12.68 -15.04
C PHE A 478 6.78 -14.00 -15.80
N SER A 479 6.43 -13.92 -17.08
CA SER A 479 6.44 -15.05 -18.02
C SER A 479 7.51 -14.81 -19.07
N PHE A 480 8.59 -15.59 -19.02
CA PHE A 480 9.69 -15.58 -19.99
C PHE A 480 9.35 -16.53 -21.13
N ASP A 481 9.37 -16.05 -22.37
CA ASP A 481 9.36 -16.86 -23.60
C ASP A 481 10.80 -16.95 -24.11
N TRP A 482 11.32 -18.17 -24.24
CA TRP A 482 12.72 -18.44 -24.59
C TRP A 482 12.97 -18.51 -26.11
N GLY A 483 11.93 -18.32 -26.93
CA GLY A 483 12.02 -18.34 -28.39
C GLY A 483 12.19 -19.73 -29.01
N ASP A 484 12.17 -20.81 -28.21
CA ASP A 484 12.22 -22.21 -28.65
C ASP A 484 10.86 -22.93 -28.52
N GLY A 485 9.80 -22.19 -28.20
CA GLY A 485 8.46 -22.71 -27.93
C GLY A 485 8.23 -23.13 -26.48
N THR A 486 9.21 -22.92 -25.57
CA THR A 486 9.03 -23.10 -24.13
C THR A 486 8.98 -21.77 -23.39
N THR A 487 8.26 -21.75 -22.27
CA THR A 487 8.12 -20.59 -21.39
C THR A 487 8.44 -20.94 -19.94
N THR A 488 8.66 -19.93 -19.10
CA THR A 488 8.86 -20.09 -17.65
C THR A 488 8.18 -18.95 -16.92
N GLU A 489 7.28 -19.28 -15.99
CA GLU A 489 6.68 -18.32 -15.07
C GLU A 489 7.45 -18.26 -13.75
N THR A 490 7.63 -17.06 -13.22
CA THR A 490 8.22 -16.82 -11.89
C THR A 490 7.16 -16.84 -10.80
N GLU A 491 7.59 -16.91 -9.55
CA GLU A 491 6.72 -16.54 -8.43
C GLU A 491 6.36 -15.04 -8.50
N THR A 492 5.25 -14.68 -7.84
CA THR A 492 4.80 -13.28 -7.72
C THR A 492 5.70 -12.50 -6.77
N THR A 493 6.09 -11.29 -7.14
CA THR A 493 7.03 -10.45 -6.40
C THR A 493 6.57 -8.99 -6.31
N SER A 494 6.68 -8.42 -5.10
CA SER A 494 6.42 -6.99 -4.85
C SER A 494 7.62 -6.09 -5.16
N SER A 495 8.78 -6.64 -5.55
CA SER A 495 9.96 -5.84 -5.91
C SER A 495 9.90 -5.29 -7.34
N GLY A 496 8.97 -5.77 -8.16
CA GLY A 496 8.93 -5.48 -9.59
C GLY A 496 10.09 -6.07 -10.40
N GLN A 497 10.90 -6.98 -9.82
CA GLN A 497 12.03 -7.62 -10.50
C GLN A 497 12.02 -9.12 -10.28
N ALA A 498 12.26 -9.89 -11.35
CA ALA A 498 12.43 -11.33 -11.28
C ALA A 498 13.61 -11.85 -12.13
N GLU A 499 14.05 -13.06 -11.82
CA GLU A 499 15.09 -13.82 -12.51
C GLU A 499 14.52 -15.17 -12.95
N ALA A 500 14.87 -15.62 -14.16
CA ALA A 500 14.58 -16.96 -14.65
C ALA A 500 15.78 -17.50 -15.45
N SER A 501 15.92 -18.83 -15.51
CA SER A 501 17.03 -19.50 -16.20
C SER A 501 16.54 -20.57 -17.16
N HIS A 502 17.23 -20.75 -18.29
CA HIS A 502 16.89 -21.73 -19.32
C HIS A 502 18.11 -22.34 -20.02
N ALA A 503 17.94 -23.53 -20.60
CA ALA A 503 18.95 -24.26 -21.33
C ALA A 503 18.40 -24.80 -22.66
N TRP A 504 18.78 -24.15 -23.77
CA TRP A 504 18.43 -24.59 -25.12
C TRP A 504 19.12 -25.91 -25.49
N LYS A 505 18.38 -26.86 -26.06
CA LYS A 505 18.91 -28.18 -26.44
C LYS A 505 19.67 -28.18 -27.77
N GLU A 506 19.33 -27.27 -28.66
CA GLU A 506 19.86 -27.18 -30.02
C GLU A 506 20.66 -25.88 -30.20
N ALA A 507 21.56 -25.88 -31.18
CA ALA A 507 22.27 -24.68 -31.59
C ALA A 507 21.35 -23.81 -32.47
N GLY A 508 21.36 -22.50 -32.27
CA GLY A 508 20.44 -21.60 -32.96
C GLY A 508 20.52 -20.15 -32.51
N SER A 509 19.67 -19.32 -33.11
CA SER A 509 19.44 -17.95 -32.66
C SER A 509 18.01 -17.83 -32.15
N TYR A 510 17.86 -17.43 -30.89
CA TYR A 510 16.61 -17.33 -30.17
C TYR A 510 16.31 -15.88 -29.81
N GLN A 511 15.03 -15.58 -29.56
CA GLN A 511 14.55 -14.24 -29.23
C GLN A 511 13.78 -14.33 -27.91
N ILE A 512 14.39 -13.88 -26.82
CA ILE A 512 13.78 -13.93 -25.49
C ILE A 512 12.88 -12.73 -25.31
N THR A 513 11.61 -12.94 -24.97
CA THR A 513 10.66 -11.87 -24.59
C THR A 513 10.05 -12.17 -23.23
N VAL A 514 9.58 -11.14 -22.53
CA VAL A 514 9.01 -11.27 -21.19
C VAL A 514 7.72 -10.47 -21.09
N ARG A 515 6.69 -11.05 -20.47
CA ARG A 515 5.49 -10.34 -20.01
C ARG A 515 5.47 -10.27 -18.49
N ALA A 516 4.89 -9.20 -17.94
CA ALA A 516 4.46 -9.16 -16.55
C ALA A 516 2.95 -9.48 -16.48
N ILE A 517 2.53 -10.15 -15.41
CA ILE A 517 1.13 -10.43 -15.07
C ILE A 517 0.92 -10.09 -13.60
N ASP A 518 -0.09 -9.30 -13.28
CA ASP A 518 -0.47 -8.99 -11.89
C ASP A 518 -1.14 -10.20 -11.19
N ASP A 519 -1.49 -10.03 -9.92
CA ASP A 519 -2.17 -11.03 -9.10
C ASP A 519 -3.67 -11.20 -9.40
N LYS A 520 -4.29 -10.27 -10.15
CA LYS A 520 -5.69 -10.34 -10.61
C LYS A 520 -5.84 -10.91 -12.02
N GLY A 521 -4.72 -11.10 -12.74
CA GLY A 521 -4.59 -11.78 -14.01
C GLY A 521 -4.46 -10.89 -15.26
N ALA A 522 -4.34 -9.56 -15.16
CA ALA A 522 -4.08 -8.75 -16.35
C ALA A 522 -2.59 -8.79 -16.73
N SER A 523 -2.29 -8.73 -18.03
CA SER A 523 -0.95 -8.99 -18.56
C SER A 523 -0.48 -7.88 -19.48
N SER A 524 0.80 -7.52 -19.34
CA SER A 524 1.48 -6.56 -20.19
C SER A 524 1.65 -7.05 -21.64
N GLU A 525 1.91 -6.12 -22.55
CA GLU A 525 2.55 -6.46 -23.83
C GLU A 525 3.96 -7.08 -23.60
N PRO A 526 4.52 -7.84 -24.56
CA PRO A 526 5.87 -8.36 -24.47
C PRO A 526 6.90 -7.25 -24.41
N SER A 527 7.97 -7.47 -23.66
CA SER A 527 9.19 -6.66 -23.75
C SER A 527 9.83 -6.75 -25.13
N GLN A 528 10.70 -5.79 -25.44
CA GLN A 528 11.55 -5.87 -26.63
C GLN A 528 12.46 -7.10 -26.54
N ALA A 529 12.51 -7.89 -27.61
CA ALA A 529 13.24 -9.15 -27.63
C ALA A 529 14.76 -8.97 -27.44
N LEU A 530 15.35 -9.85 -26.62
CA LEU A 530 16.80 -10.05 -26.56
C LEU A 530 17.18 -11.20 -27.50
N ALA A 531 18.04 -10.92 -28.49
CA ALA A 531 18.62 -11.93 -29.35
C ALA A 531 19.74 -12.70 -28.63
N VAL A 532 19.65 -14.02 -28.59
CA VAL A 532 20.66 -14.90 -27.97
C VAL A 532 21.13 -15.95 -28.98
N ALA A 533 22.44 -16.16 -29.09
CA ALA A 533 23.04 -17.16 -29.97
C ALA A 533 23.60 -18.35 -29.17
N ILE A 534 23.09 -19.55 -29.46
CA ILE A 534 23.50 -20.79 -28.81
C ILE A 534 24.34 -21.61 -29.80
N ALA A 535 25.59 -21.87 -29.44
CA ALA A 535 26.49 -22.75 -30.19
C ALA A 535 26.25 -24.23 -29.84
N GLY A 536 26.68 -25.14 -30.71
CA GLY A 536 26.77 -26.56 -30.39
C GLY A 536 27.77 -26.84 -29.26
N ALA A 537 27.67 -28.01 -28.63
CA ALA A 537 28.71 -28.46 -27.71
C ALA A 537 29.91 -28.99 -28.50
N ASN A 538 31.11 -28.53 -28.18
CA ASN A 538 32.34 -28.96 -28.85
C ASN A 538 32.59 -30.46 -28.67
N GLN A 539 32.72 -31.18 -29.78
CA GLN A 539 33.07 -32.59 -29.82
C GLN A 539 34.59 -32.76 -29.90
N GLN A 540 35.15 -33.64 -29.06
CA GLN A 540 36.59 -33.93 -29.13
C GLN A 540 36.96 -34.61 -30.46
N PRO A 541 38.21 -34.46 -30.94
CA PRO A 541 38.66 -35.11 -32.17
C PRO A 541 38.61 -36.64 -32.08
N GLU A 542 38.37 -37.30 -33.21
CA GLU A 542 38.40 -38.76 -33.31
C GLU A 542 39.81 -39.30 -33.00
N LYS A 543 39.86 -40.52 -32.43
CA LYS A 543 41.13 -41.22 -32.15
C LYS A 543 41.90 -41.42 -33.48
N PRO A 544 43.13 -40.87 -33.63
CA PRO A 544 43.88 -41.01 -34.86
C PRO A 544 44.30 -42.46 -35.14
N GLU A 545 44.51 -42.77 -36.41
CA GLU A 545 45.13 -44.03 -36.81
C GLU A 545 46.58 -44.15 -36.32
N LYS A 546 47.09 -45.39 -36.34
CA LYS A 546 48.47 -45.71 -36.01
C LYS A 546 49.44 -45.01 -36.99
N PRO A 547 50.44 -44.25 -36.51
CA PRO A 547 51.25 -43.38 -37.37
C PRO A 547 51.98 -44.16 -38.48
N GLN A 548 51.93 -43.65 -39.70
CA GLN A 548 52.54 -44.30 -40.87
C GLN A 548 54.01 -43.93 -41.03
N GLY A 549 54.83 -44.83 -41.56
CA GLY A 549 56.30 -44.67 -41.59
C GLY A 549 57.06 -45.97 -41.32
N SER A 550 58.39 -45.90 -41.26
CA SER A 550 59.28 -47.06 -41.12
C SER A 550 59.03 -47.86 -39.83
N ARG A 551 59.27 -49.18 -39.87
CA ARG A 551 59.24 -50.05 -38.66
C ARG A 551 60.63 -50.29 -38.05
N SER A 552 61.68 -49.82 -38.72
CA SER A 552 63.05 -49.93 -38.26
C SER A 552 63.94 -48.84 -38.84
N GLY A 553 65.07 -48.59 -38.18
CA GLY A 553 66.02 -47.56 -38.56
C GLY A 553 67.39 -47.72 -37.90
N THR A 554 68.27 -46.76 -38.10
CA THR A 554 69.58 -46.66 -37.42
C THR A 554 69.61 -45.41 -36.55
N SER A 555 70.33 -45.47 -35.43
CA SER A 555 70.53 -44.30 -34.56
C SER A 555 71.20 -43.14 -35.31
N GLU A 556 70.98 -41.91 -34.84
CA GLU A 556 71.50 -40.66 -35.45
C GLU A 556 70.99 -40.39 -36.89
N LYS A 557 69.92 -41.05 -37.32
CA LYS A 557 69.24 -40.78 -38.59
C LYS A 557 67.79 -40.37 -38.38
N SER A 558 67.37 -39.33 -39.09
CA SER A 558 65.99 -38.84 -39.10
C SER A 558 65.06 -39.70 -39.95
N TYR A 559 63.84 -39.92 -39.45
CA TYR A 559 62.76 -40.66 -40.09
C TYR A 559 61.45 -39.87 -39.99
N ASN A 560 60.70 -39.76 -41.08
CA ASN A 560 59.42 -39.06 -41.10
C ASN A 560 58.27 -40.03 -40.78
N TYR A 561 57.32 -39.56 -39.98
CA TYR A 561 56.08 -40.28 -39.67
C TYR A 561 54.86 -39.43 -39.96
N ALA A 562 53.84 -40.08 -40.53
CA ALA A 562 52.58 -39.46 -40.93
C ALA A 562 51.47 -39.75 -39.92
N ALA A 563 50.62 -38.76 -39.66
CA ALA A 563 49.37 -38.94 -38.95
C ALA A 563 48.33 -37.89 -39.40
N SER A 564 47.06 -38.22 -39.22
CA SER A 564 45.90 -37.35 -39.41
C SER A 564 44.80 -37.78 -38.45
N ALA A 565 43.91 -36.85 -38.11
CA ALA A 565 42.70 -37.11 -37.35
C ALA A 565 41.55 -36.31 -37.97
N ILE A 566 40.32 -36.69 -37.65
CA ILE A 566 39.10 -35.98 -38.04
C ILE A 566 38.48 -35.39 -36.78
N ASP A 567 38.10 -34.13 -36.87
CA ASP A 567 37.24 -33.48 -35.90
C ASP A 567 35.76 -33.58 -36.33
N PRO A 568 34.82 -34.03 -35.48
CA PRO A 568 33.40 -34.11 -35.81
C PRO A 568 32.73 -32.76 -36.12
N ASP A 569 33.20 -31.66 -35.50
CA ASP A 569 32.70 -30.30 -35.74
C ASP A 569 33.45 -29.62 -36.91
N GLY A 570 34.48 -30.29 -37.45
CA GLY A 570 35.30 -29.82 -38.57
C GLY A 570 36.41 -28.87 -38.15
N ASP A 571 36.71 -28.77 -36.85
CA ASP A 571 37.68 -27.82 -36.30
C ASP A 571 39.13 -28.11 -36.69
N ASP A 572 39.95 -27.05 -36.67
CA ASP A 572 41.39 -27.16 -36.90
C ASP A 572 42.06 -27.97 -35.78
N LEU A 573 42.95 -28.88 -36.16
CA LEU A 573 43.60 -29.84 -35.28
C LEU A 573 45.10 -29.63 -35.18
N GLN A 574 45.62 -29.76 -33.96
CA GLN A 574 47.03 -29.93 -33.66
C GLN A 574 47.32 -31.42 -33.43
N ILE A 575 48.18 -32.02 -34.25
CA ILE A 575 48.62 -33.42 -34.10
C ILE A 575 49.86 -33.47 -33.22
N ILE A 576 49.78 -34.24 -32.13
CA ILE A 576 50.85 -34.41 -31.13
C ILE A 576 51.39 -35.83 -31.24
N PHE A 577 52.70 -35.95 -31.49
CA PHE A 577 53.46 -37.20 -31.50
C PHE A 577 54.15 -37.43 -30.15
N ASP A 578 54.07 -38.65 -29.64
CA ASP A 578 54.95 -39.21 -28.61
C ASP A 578 55.86 -40.23 -29.29
N TRP A 579 57.17 -40.00 -29.21
CA TRP A 579 58.20 -40.77 -29.91
C TRP A 579 58.67 -42.01 -29.13
N GLY A 580 58.11 -42.26 -27.94
CA GLY A 580 58.40 -43.42 -27.10
C GLY A 580 59.79 -43.40 -26.45
N ASP A 581 60.56 -42.33 -26.60
CA ASP A 581 61.86 -42.08 -25.96
C ASP A 581 61.80 -41.00 -24.86
N GLY A 582 60.59 -40.52 -24.55
CA GLY A 582 60.34 -39.42 -23.61
C GLY A 582 60.25 -38.04 -24.26
N SER A 583 60.48 -37.93 -25.58
CA SER A 583 60.24 -36.69 -26.33
C SER A 583 58.89 -36.68 -27.05
N THR A 584 58.34 -35.49 -27.23
CA THR A 584 57.11 -35.24 -28.00
C THR A 584 57.34 -34.17 -29.06
N SER A 585 56.43 -34.08 -30.02
CA SER A 585 56.41 -33.01 -31.02
C SER A 585 54.98 -32.70 -31.42
N GLN A 586 54.68 -31.45 -31.76
CA GLN A 586 53.32 -31.03 -32.12
C GLN A 586 53.33 -30.22 -33.43
N SER A 587 52.27 -30.35 -34.23
CA SER A 587 52.07 -29.50 -35.41
C SER A 587 51.56 -28.10 -35.04
N GLU A 588 51.47 -27.24 -36.04
CA GLU A 588 50.56 -26.08 -36.01
C GLU A 588 49.09 -26.58 -36.09
N LEU A 589 48.14 -25.68 -35.87
CA LEU A 589 46.71 -25.96 -36.13
C LEU A 589 46.48 -26.06 -37.65
N LEU A 590 45.85 -27.15 -38.09
CA LEU A 590 45.63 -27.50 -39.49
C LEU A 590 44.23 -28.07 -39.66
N GLY A 591 43.56 -27.78 -40.78
CA GLY A 591 42.19 -28.24 -41.02
C GLY A 591 41.99 -29.75 -40.82
N SER A 592 40.87 -30.12 -40.21
CA SER A 592 40.42 -31.49 -39.97
C SER A 592 40.71 -32.42 -41.17
N GLY A 593 41.33 -33.57 -40.92
CA GLY A 593 41.74 -34.54 -41.95
C GLY A 593 43.10 -34.29 -42.61
N THR A 594 43.79 -33.18 -42.33
CA THR A 594 45.12 -32.90 -42.89
C THR A 594 46.16 -33.92 -42.43
N VAL A 595 46.94 -34.47 -43.37
CA VAL A 595 48.05 -35.40 -43.07
C VAL A 595 49.30 -34.62 -42.71
N VAL A 596 49.69 -34.70 -41.43
CA VAL A 596 50.92 -34.13 -40.88
C VAL A 596 52.07 -35.13 -41.03
N GLN A 597 53.25 -34.64 -41.44
CA GLN A 597 54.48 -35.41 -41.54
C GLN A 597 55.56 -34.82 -40.61
N MET A 598 55.94 -35.53 -39.56
CA MET A 598 56.95 -35.07 -38.59
C MET A 598 58.24 -35.91 -38.67
N PRO A 599 59.43 -35.28 -38.76
CA PRO A 599 60.71 -35.96 -38.62
C PRO A 599 61.04 -36.25 -37.14
N HIS A 600 61.61 -37.42 -36.85
CA HIS A 600 62.26 -37.70 -35.56
C HIS A 600 63.57 -38.47 -35.71
N THR A 601 64.48 -38.29 -34.76
CA THR A 601 65.80 -38.95 -34.70
C THR A 601 66.05 -39.54 -33.32
N TRP A 602 66.26 -40.85 -33.25
CA TRP A 602 66.67 -41.54 -32.03
C TRP A 602 68.19 -41.61 -31.92
N SER A 603 68.75 -41.19 -30.78
CA SER A 603 70.19 -41.23 -30.51
C SER A 603 70.70 -42.59 -30.04
N GLN A 604 69.80 -43.45 -29.51
CA GLN A 604 70.14 -44.77 -29.00
C GLN A 604 69.48 -45.90 -29.81
N ALA A 605 70.09 -47.09 -29.75
CA ALA A 605 69.50 -48.31 -30.28
C ALA A 605 68.47 -48.87 -29.28
N GLY A 606 67.28 -49.26 -29.76
CA GLY A 606 66.16 -49.63 -28.91
C GLY A 606 64.91 -50.03 -29.67
N THR A 607 63.83 -50.35 -28.95
CA THR A 607 62.49 -50.50 -29.52
C THR A 607 61.58 -49.44 -28.91
N TYR A 608 61.16 -48.48 -29.73
CA TYR A 608 60.34 -47.35 -29.31
C TYR A 608 58.89 -47.58 -29.74
N HIS A 609 57.93 -47.16 -28.94
CA HIS A 609 56.49 -47.30 -29.23
C HIS A 609 55.90 -45.92 -29.52
N ILE A 610 55.94 -45.51 -30.79
CA ILE A 610 55.42 -44.19 -31.19
C ILE A 610 53.88 -44.22 -31.23
N ARG A 611 53.25 -43.11 -30.87
CA ARG A 611 51.79 -42.91 -30.89
C ARG A 611 51.48 -41.43 -31.11
N VAL A 612 50.24 -41.14 -31.53
CA VAL A 612 49.78 -39.78 -31.81
C VAL A 612 48.43 -39.50 -31.17
N MET A 613 48.15 -38.24 -30.89
CA MET A 613 46.81 -37.75 -30.52
C MET A 613 46.53 -36.44 -31.28
N ALA A 614 45.28 -36.02 -31.32
CA ALA A 614 44.88 -34.72 -31.83
C ALA A 614 44.30 -33.86 -30.70
N ARG A 615 44.47 -32.54 -30.80
CA ARG A 615 43.76 -31.54 -30.00
C ARG A 615 43.11 -30.53 -30.93
N ASP A 616 41.84 -30.20 -30.70
CA ASP A 616 41.16 -29.16 -31.47
C ASP A 616 41.58 -27.73 -31.03
N LYS A 617 41.08 -26.73 -31.76
CA LYS A 617 41.34 -25.31 -31.49
C LYS A 617 40.69 -24.81 -30.18
N ASN A 618 39.67 -25.51 -29.66
CA ASN A 618 38.91 -25.17 -28.46
C ASN A 618 39.47 -25.89 -27.21
N GLY A 619 40.45 -26.78 -27.38
CA GLY A 619 41.24 -27.44 -26.35
C GLY A 619 40.87 -28.89 -26.05
N ALA A 620 39.87 -29.51 -26.71
CA ALA A 620 39.53 -30.91 -26.42
C ALA A 620 40.48 -31.88 -27.13
N GLU A 621 40.71 -33.04 -26.50
CA GLU A 621 41.78 -33.98 -26.85
C GLU A 621 41.24 -35.35 -27.25
N SER A 622 41.78 -35.91 -28.34
CA SER A 622 41.50 -37.28 -28.74
C SER A 622 42.17 -38.27 -27.78
N PRO A 623 41.66 -39.52 -27.69
CA PRO A 623 42.46 -40.63 -27.19
C PRO A 623 43.73 -40.80 -28.03
N TRP A 624 44.82 -41.29 -27.40
CA TRP A 624 46.03 -41.68 -28.12
C TRP A 624 45.76 -42.84 -29.09
N SER A 625 46.40 -42.77 -30.26
CA SER A 625 46.45 -43.86 -31.26
C SER A 625 47.05 -45.14 -30.67
N ASP A 626 46.78 -46.26 -31.33
CA ASP A 626 47.50 -47.49 -31.01
C ASP A 626 49.01 -47.32 -31.25
N GLY A 627 49.83 -47.83 -30.32
CA GLY A 627 51.28 -47.75 -30.42
C GLY A 627 51.85 -48.51 -31.63
N LYS A 628 52.91 -47.95 -32.22
CA LYS A 628 53.71 -48.56 -33.28
C LYS A 628 55.14 -48.79 -32.82
N ALA A 629 55.53 -50.06 -32.76
CA ALA A 629 56.91 -50.44 -32.49
C ALA A 629 57.83 -50.07 -33.66
N VAL A 630 58.89 -49.31 -33.36
CA VAL A 630 59.98 -48.94 -34.27
C VAL A 630 61.29 -49.44 -33.68
N LYS A 631 62.03 -50.28 -34.41
CA LYS A 631 63.30 -50.87 -33.94
C LYS A 631 64.52 -50.15 -34.52
N ILE A 632 65.27 -49.47 -33.65
CA ILE A 632 66.46 -48.70 -34.00
C ILE A 632 67.71 -49.52 -33.69
N TYR A 633 68.59 -49.66 -34.68
CA TYR A 633 69.88 -50.33 -34.59
C TYR A 633 71.02 -49.33 -34.43
N ALA A 634 72.12 -49.71 -33.79
CA ALA A 634 73.28 -48.83 -33.66
C ALA A 634 73.93 -48.53 -35.02
N ALA A 635 74.28 -47.27 -35.27
CA ALA A 635 75.04 -46.88 -36.46
C ALA A 635 76.44 -47.53 -36.48
N THR A 636 76.78 -48.23 -37.58
CA THR A 636 78.09 -48.89 -37.72
C THR A 636 79.16 -47.93 -38.24
N ALA A 637 80.19 -47.69 -37.43
CA ALA A 637 81.34 -46.88 -37.82
C ALA A 637 82.13 -47.53 -38.96
N ARG A 638 82.25 -46.85 -40.11
CA ARG A 638 83.05 -47.31 -41.26
C ARG A 638 84.50 -46.88 -41.15
N THR A 639 85.36 -47.78 -40.70
CA THR A 639 86.83 -47.66 -40.81
C THR A 639 87.25 -47.72 -42.28
N LYS A 640 87.99 -46.72 -42.78
CA LYS A 640 88.62 -46.74 -44.13
C LYS A 640 90.04 -47.28 -44.06
N ILE A 641 90.38 -48.25 -44.91
CA ILE A 641 91.76 -48.66 -45.23
C ILE A 641 91.99 -48.62 -46.75
N ARG A 642 93.25 -48.35 -47.13
CA ARG A 642 93.80 -48.03 -48.48
C ARG A 642 93.69 -49.21 -49.47
N THR A 643 93.71 -49.02 -50.80
CA THR A 643 94.85 -48.65 -51.72
C THR A 643 94.33 -48.41 -53.16
N ALA A 644 95.03 -47.91 -54.20
CA ALA A 644 96.31 -47.21 -54.50
C ALA A 644 96.35 -46.93 -56.04
N ALA A 645 97.21 -46.11 -56.69
CA ALA A 645 98.04 -44.95 -56.29
C ALA A 645 98.62 -44.24 -57.54
N GLY A 646 98.68 -42.89 -57.54
CA GLY A 646 99.66 -42.09 -58.31
C GLY A 646 99.28 -41.67 -59.74
N PRO A 647 100.09 -40.80 -60.41
CA PRO A 647 101.33 -40.14 -59.94
C PRO A 647 101.38 -38.59 -60.12
N GLU A 648 102.37 -37.93 -59.48
CA GLU A 648 103.12 -36.68 -59.86
C GLU A 648 102.40 -35.37 -60.33
N THR A 649 102.89 -34.12 -60.14
CA THR A 649 104.01 -33.51 -59.37
C THR A 649 103.80 -31.97 -59.16
N LYS A 650 104.49 -31.40 -58.12
CA LYS A 650 105.03 -30.00 -58.00
C LYS A 650 104.04 -28.80 -57.99
N LYS A 651 104.02 -27.99 -56.91
CA LYS A 651 104.75 -26.70 -56.67
C LYS A 651 104.41 -25.58 -57.68
N ALA A 652 104.22 -24.30 -57.35
CA ALA A 652 104.11 -23.49 -56.12
C ALA A 652 103.31 -22.21 -56.52
N GLY A 653 102.78 -21.28 -55.72
CA GLY A 653 103.25 -20.61 -54.51
C GLY A 653 103.18 -19.08 -54.73
N GLN A 654 102.66 -18.31 -53.76
CA GLN A 654 102.55 -16.83 -53.72
C GLN A 654 101.61 -16.17 -54.77
N GLY A 655 100.91 -15.06 -54.48
CA GLY A 655 100.69 -14.37 -53.21
C GLY A 655 100.33 -12.88 -53.36
N GLN A 656 99.42 -12.37 -52.50
CA GLN A 656 99.09 -10.94 -52.28
C GLN A 656 98.40 -10.21 -53.47
N ASP A 657 97.65 -9.10 -53.32
CA ASP A 657 97.42 -8.23 -52.14
C ASP A 657 96.05 -7.49 -52.17
N LYS A 658 95.60 -7.01 -51.00
CA LYS A 658 94.69 -5.86 -50.66
C LYS A 658 93.41 -5.52 -51.47
N GLY A 659 92.34 -5.16 -50.72
CA GLY A 659 91.31 -4.22 -51.22
C GLY A 659 89.93 -4.11 -50.52
N VAL A 660 89.88 -3.72 -49.23
CA VAL A 660 88.79 -2.97 -48.51
C VAL A 660 87.35 -2.97 -49.13
N CYS A 661 86.31 -3.65 -48.59
CA CYS A 661 85.39 -3.29 -47.46
C CYS A 661 84.53 -2.00 -47.64
N PRO A 662 83.37 -1.84 -46.94
CA PRO A 662 82.33 -2.84 -46.56
C PRO A 662 80.87 -2.30 -46.62
N CYS A 663 79.86 -3.15 -46.35
CA CYS A 663 78.62 -2.92 -45.56
C CYS A 663 77.68 -4.14 -45.75
N SER A 664 77.45 -5.08 -44.82
CA SER A 664 76.86 -5.02 -43.46
C SER A 664 75.36 -4.69 -43.41
N LYS A 665 74.47 -5.44 -42.73
CA LYS A 665 74.53 -6.80 -42.14
C LYS A 665 73.09 -7.19 -41.72
N LYS A 666 72.77 -8.49 -41.78
CA LYS A 666 72.04 -9.33 -40.80
C LYS A 666 70.87 -8.71 -39.99
N SER A 667 69.64 -9.24 -40.06
CA SER A 667 69.17 -10.60 -39.69
C SER A 667 69.22 -10.86 -38.18
#